data_AF-Q8EKB5-F1
#
_entry.id   AF-Q8EKB5-F1
#
_cell.length_a   1.000
_cell.length_b   1.000
_cell.length_c   1.000
_cell.angle_alpha   90.00
_cell.angle_beta   90.00
_cell.angle_gamma   90.00
#
_symmetry.space_group_name_H-M   'P 1'
#
loop_
_entity.id
_entity.type
_entity.pdbx_description
1 polymer ?
#
loop_
_entity_poly.entity_id
_entity_poly.type
_entity_poly.pdbx_seq_one_letter_code
_entity_poly.pdbx_strand_id
1 'polypeptide(L)'
;MAQRLKPDIRQNRERIELTQFAHALLQSHSAGEAKRLIDPILAQLCQLTGLVLHPAFFLDTEASITAFGKAVSPTTAAQCAEDPARSRVFIQGIHQAIQDKLAAKPDCPVQILYAGTGPFAWLILALLPLFTAEQVRVTLLDIHQASLDKVAKLLAHFGVADRVEMLICADATCWQPISGQDFDLIVSETMKHLLQQEPQVQIFTHLQAFLKPDGCLLPELIELDAWLEIKDKPLTYLGPLFSLDLPNARLLAQGDDYLLSGSLLLPSYTPQPVNLKLTTQIRVYGEHVLAENQSQLTLSQYKKSLWLKPLGRLDFSYQQGEHPDFVFQYQEYKLELAASEDLSCLGIFHLQRLWQKCQLQKRGQCYSAPVSEWSLDKALLDLCGIGLEPGMKALYRYDNQIDFEAFIQRATKLTAADIDGINQRLRTLSEGEQQSVVTDIADAFGLPTVLTDAQLTFWQREGYLVIPQVLSKAQCAASRAVIWQQLSANENDPSTWYQSHELMQKIMLQLFRHPQLDANRQIPKIRQVFEQLWQRTDLVMTTDRVSFNPPETPTWQFPGPNMHWDMPLQLPVPFGTQGLIYLTDTPAEQGAFCCVPGFHLKIETWLQEQNKTDIELQQQHWDEWPIKPIAASAGDLIIWHHALPHGPTPNRGVLPRMVQYINFYPMAS
;
A
#
# COMPACT_ATOMS: atom_id res chain seq x y z
N MET A 1 10.64 25.24 -54.43
CA MET A 1 11.97 25.01 -55.04
C MET A 1 13.05 25.25 -53.98
N ALA A 2 13.41 24.22 -53.21
CA ALA A 2 14.55 24.28 -52.30
C ALA A 2 15.75 23.69 -53.04
N GLN A 3 16.79 24.50 -53.28
CA GLN A 3 18.03 24.08 -53.91
C GLN A 3 18.69 22.96 -53.09
N ARG A 4 18.99 21.82 -53.74
CA ARG A 4 19.88 20.78 -53.18
C ARG A 4 21.27 21.40 -53.00
N LEU A 5 21.63 21.77 -51.77
CA LEU A 5 22.99 22.14 -51.40
C LEU A 5 23.96 21.00 -51.74
N LYS A 6 25.19 21.32 -52.14
CA LYS A 6 26.25 20.32 -52.39
C LYS A 6 26.52 19.49 -51.11
N PRO A 7 26.81 18.18 -51.21
CA PRO A 7 26.95 17.28 -50.06
C PRO A 7 27.93 17.78 -48.98
N ASP A 8 29.07 18.33 -49.42
CA ASP A 8 30.15 18.82 -48.57
C ASP A 8 29.75 20.05 -47.72
N ILE A 9 28.93 20.94 -48.30
CA ILE A 9 28.43 22.14 -47.59
C ILE A 9 27.38 21.75 -46.55
N ARG A 10 26.57 20.72 -46.86
CA ARG A 10 25.52 20.23 -45.96
C ARG A 10 26.11 19.50 -44.74
N GLN A 11 27.08 18.61 -44.96
CA GLN A 11 27.78 17.89 -43.91
C GLN A 11 28.50 18.85 -42.95
N ASN A 12 29.12 19.91 -43.48
CA ASN A 12 29.77 20.93 -42.67
C ASN A 12 28.77 21.69 -41.78
N ARG A 13 27.56 22.00 -42.30
CA ARG A 13 26.50 22.63 -41.50
C ARG A 13 25.98 21.71 -40.38
N GLU A 14 25.69 20.44 -40.69
CA GLU A 14 25.19 19.47 -39.71
C GLU A 14 26.23 19.22 -38.59
N ARG A 15 27.53 19.22 -38.94
CA ARG A 15 28.63 19.19 -37.96
C ARG A 15 28.66 20.44 -37.07
N ILE A 16 28.46 21.64 -37.63
CA ILE A 16 28.40 22.89 -36.86
C ILE A 16 27.25 22.86 -35.85
N GLU A 17 26.08 22.37 -36.26
CA GLU A 17 24.91 22.25 -35.38
C GLU A 17 25.20 21.30 -34.20
N LEU A 18 25.86 20.15 -34.45
CA LEU A 18 26.30 19.23 -33.39
C LEU A 18 27.34 19.87 -32.45
N THR A 19 28.31 20.62 -33.00
CA THR A 19 29.29 21.38 -32.22
C THR A 19 28.64 22.44 -31.33
N GLN A 20 27.63 23.15 -31.84
CA GLN A 20 26.89 24.15 -31.06
C GLN A 20 26.10 23.50 -29.92
N PHE A 21 25.44 22.38 -30.19
CA PHE A 21 24.78 21.59 -29.16
C PHE A 21 25.75 21.16 -28.06
N ALA A 22 26.92 20.64 -28.44
CA ALA A 22 27.92 20.18 -27.48
C ALA A 22 28.38 21.32 -26.56
N HIS A 23 28.76 22.48 -27.12
CA HIS A 23 29.13 23.65 -26.30
C HIS A 23 27.99 24.11 -25.39
N ALA A 24 26.75 24.16 -25.90
CA ALA A 24 25.60 24.58 -25.10
C ALA A 24 25.32 23.60 -23.96
N LEU A 25 25.43 22.29 -24.20
CA LEU A 25 25.23 21.27 -23.17
C LEU A 25 26.34 21.32 -22.12
N LEU A 26 27.60 21.51 -22.53
CA LEU A 26 28.73 21.67 -21.62
C LEU A 26 28.57 22.88 -20.69
N GLN A 27 27.90 23.95 -21.13
CA GLN A 27 27.60 25.12 -20.31
C GLN A 27 26.27 25.04 -19.55
N SER A 28 25.49 23.97 -19.71
CA SER A 28 24.19 23.85 -19.04
C SER A 28 24.34 23.50 -17.55
N HIS A 29 23.48 24.08 -16.71
CA HIS A 29 23.56 23.94 -15.25
C HIS A 29 22.39 23.16 -14.65
N SER A 30 21.33 22.90 -15.42
CA SER A 30 20.14 22.21 -14.96
C SER A 30 19.62 21.15 -15.93
N ALA A 31 18.86 20.19 -15.40
CA ALA A 31 18.15 19.19 -16.21
C ALA A 31 17.16 19.84 -17.19
N GLY A 32 16.50 20.94 -16.80
CA GLY A 32 15.55 21.64 -17.67
C GLY A 32 16.20 22.36 -18.84
N GLU A 33 17.40 22.94 -18.65
CA GLU A 33 18.21 23.48 -19.75
C GLU A 33 18.69 22.37 -20.67
N ALA A 34 19.30 21.31 -20.11
CA ALA A 34 19.77 20.18 -20.88
C ALA A 34 18.66 19.54 -21.71
N LYS A 35 17.45 19.36 -21.14
CA LYS A 35 16.30 18.80 -21.87
C LYS A 35 15.97 19.58 -23.13
N ARG A 36 15.92 20.91 -23.07
CA ARG A 36 15.64 21.78 -24.23
C ARG A 36 16.68 21.65 -25.34
N LEU A 37 17.92 21.35 -24.97
CA LEU A 37 19.02 21.12 -25.91
C LEU A 37 19.00 19.69 -26.48
N ILE A 38 18.67 18.70 -25.64
CA ILE A 38 18.71 17.27 -25.97
C ILE A 38 17.55 16.88 -26.88
N ASP A 39 16.32 17.31 -26.59
CA ASP A 39 15.13 16.83 -27.31
C ASP A 39 15.24 17.02 -28.85
N PRO A 40 15.67 18.19 -29.38
CA PRO A 40 15.83 18.38 -30.83
C PRO A 40 16.90 17.48 -31.45
N ILE A 41 18.05 17.31 -30.78
CA ILE A 41 19.15 16.48 -31.27
C ILE A 41 18.75 15.01 -31.22
N LEU A 42 18.12 14.55 -30.14
CA LEU A 42 17.63 13.18 -30.02
C LEU A 42 16.62 12.85 -31.13
N ALA A 43 15.68 13.75 -31.41
CA ALA A 43 14.73 13.60 -32.51
C ALA A 43 15.43 13.50 -33.87
N GLN A 44 16.45 14.32 -34.11
CA GLN A 44 17.27 14.28 -35.32
C GLN A 44 18.03 12.94 -35.45
N LEU A 45 18.66 12.46 -34.38
CA LEU A 45 19.36 11.18 -34.38
C LEU A 45 18.42 10.00 -34.64
N CYS A 46 17.22 10.01 -34.04
CA CYS A 46 16.17 9.02 -34.32
C CYS A 46 15.79 9.03 -35.80
N GLN A 47 15.57 10.21 -36.39
CA GLN A 47 15.23 10.35 -37.81
C GLN A 47 16.36 9.84 -38.72
N LEU A 48 17.62 10.19 -38.42
CA LEU A 48 18.77 9.77 -39.19
C LEU A 48 18.99 8.26 -39.13
N THR A 49 18.76 7.64 -37.98
CA THR A 49 18.97 6.20 -37.77
C THR A 49 17.75 5.35 -38.12
N GLY A 50 16.58 5.96 -38.29
CA GLY A 50 15.31 5.24 -38.46
C GLY A 50 14.83 4.53 -37.19
N LEU A 51 15.36 4.91 -36.03
CA LEU A 51 15.01 4.31 -34.74
C LEU A 51 13.72 4.96 -34.20
N VAL A 52 12.76 4.13 -33.79
CA VAL A 52 11.52 4.56 -33.15
C VAL A 52 11.69 4.44 -31.64
N LEU A 53 11.76 5.58 -30.95
CA LEU A 53 12.05 5.63 -29.51
C LEU A 53 10.92 5.04 -28.64
N HIS A 54 9.66 5.28 -29.04
CA HIS A 54 8.45 4.86 -28.33
C HIS A 54 7.47 4.15 -29.27
N PRO A 55 7.70 2.86 -29.58
CA PRO A 55 6.76 2.08 -30.38
C PRO A 55 5.46 1.82 -29.59
N ALA A 56 4.33 1.69 -30.29
CA ALA A 56 3.01 1.55 -29.67
C ALA A 56 2.88 0.33 -28.74
N PHE A 57 3.62 -0.74 -29.03
CA PHE A 57 3.82 -1.89 -28.14
C PHE A 57 5.31 -2.17 -28.06
N PHE A 58 5.88 -2.07 -26.86
CA PHE A 58 7.30 -2.30 -26.64
C PHE A 58 7.50 -3.48 -25.68
N LEU A 59 8.17 -4.51 -26.20
CA LEU A 59 8.79 -5.56 -25.41
C LEU A 59 10.27 -5.57 -25.78
N ASP A 60 11.14 -5.53 -24.76
CA ASP A 60 12.59 -5.45 -24.92
C ASP A 60 13.19 -6.82 -25.31
N THR A 61 12.73 -7.35 -26.44
CA THR A 61 13.01 -8.70 -26.96
C THR A 61 14.33 -8.81 -27.70
N GLU A 62 14.89 -7.68 -28.15
CA GLU A 62 16.19 -7.60 -28.82
C GLU A 62 17.35 -7.43 -27.84
N ALA A 63 17.10 -7.51 -26.52
CA ALA A 63 18.15 -7.50 -25.52
C ALA A 63 18.94 -8.81 -25.53
N SER A 64 20.23 -8.71 -25.21
CA SER A 64 21.11 -9.87 -25.06
C SER A 64 21.33 -10.17 -23.58
N ILE A 65 21.24 -11.44 -23.17
CA ILE A 65 21.59 -11.88 -21.81
C ILE A 65 23.03 -12.39 -21.85
N THR A 66 23.91 -11.75 -21.09
CA THR A 66 25.28 -12.20 -20.86
C THR A 66 25.34 -13.04 -19.59
N ALA A 67 26.48 -13.67 -19.32
CA ALA A 67 26.70 -14.39 -18.06
C ALA A 67 26.65 -13.47 -16.82
N PHE A 68 26.69 -12.14 -16.99
CA PHE A 68 26.83 -11.16 -15.92
C PHE A 68 25.77 -10.05 -15.94
N GLY A 69 24.74 -10.18 -16.79
CA GLY A 69 23.62 -9.26 -16.82
C GLY A 69 22.97 -9.14 -18.19
N LYS A 70 21.90 -8.37 -18.23
CA LYS A 70 21.20 -8.01 -19.46
C LYS A 70 21.88 -6.81 -20.12
N ALA A 71 22.29 -6.97 -21.37
CA ALA A 71 22.56 -5.86 -22.27
C ALA A 71 21.25 -5.48 -22.98
N VAL A 72 20.71 -4.30 -22.65
CA VAL A 72 19.41 -3.84 -23.16
C VAL A 72 19.39 -3.67 -24.69
N SER A 73 18.21 -3.75 -25.31
CA SER A 73 18.11 -3.58 -26.78
C SER A 73 18.59 -2.19 -27.24
N PRO A 74 18.90 -2.03 -28.54
CA PRO A 74 19.20 -0.72 -29.10
C PRO A 74 18.11 0.34 -28.81
N THR A 75 16.84 -0.05 -28.76
CA THR A 75 15.73 0.88 -28.46
C THR A 75 15.76 1.34 -27.01
N THR A 76 15.93 0.42 -26.06
CA THR A 76 16.06 0.78 -24.63
C THR A 76 17.33 1.59 -24.37
N ALA A 77 18.45 1.24 -25.00
CA ALA A 77 19.66 2.04 -24.93
C ALA A 77 19.46 3.46 -25.49
N ALA A 78 18.65 3.65 -26.54
CA ALA A 78 18.31 4.97 -27.06
C ALA A 78 17.45 5.79 -26.08
N GLN A 79 16.52 5.15 -25.37
CA GLN A 79 15.65 5.81 -24.39
C GLN A 79 16.44 6.43 -23.22
N CYS A 80 17.63 5.91 -22.92
CA CYS A 80 18.55 6.50 -21.95
C CYS A 80 18.89 7.98 -22.24
N ALA A 81 18.88 8.39 -23.51
CA ALA A 81 19.10 9.77 -23.92
C ALA A 81 17.98 10.72 -23.48
N GLU A 82 16.79 10.21 -23.12
CA GLU A 82 15.69 11.03 -22.60
C GLU A 82 15.89 11.49 -21.16
N ASP A 83 16.91 10.97 -20.46
CA ASP A 83 17.31 11.45 -19.16
C ASP A 83 18.29 12.63 -19.31
N PRO A 84 17.82 13.88 -19.09
CA PRO A 84 18.63 15.05 -19.36
C PRO A 84 19.75 15.26 -18.34
N ALA A 85 19.55 14.83 -17.10
CA ALA A 85 20.57 14.94 -16.06
C ALA A 85 21.69 13.94 -16.33
N ARG A 86 21.34 12.67 -16.61
CA ARG A 86 22.28 11.62 -17.02
C ARG A 86 23.15 12.09 -18.18
N SER A 87 22.51 12.50 -19.28
CA SER A 87 23.21 12.95 -20.49
C SER A 87 24.15 14.13 -20.22
N ARG A 88 23.66 15.17 -19.53
CA ARG A 88 24.44 16.37 -19.23
C ARG A 88 25.68 16.04 -18.38
N VAL A 89 25.49 15.36 -17.25
CA VAL A 89 26.58 15.11 -16.29
C VAL A 89 27.61 14.15 -16.88
N PHE A 90 27.18 13.10 -17.59
CA PHE A 90 28.12 12.19 -18.25
C PHE A 90 28.94 12.88 -19.34
N ILE A 91 28.29 13.62 -20.24
CA ILE A 91 28.99 14.30 -21.34
C ILE A 91 29.95 15.38 -20.80
N GLN A 92 29.54 16.13 -19.77
CA GLN A 92 30.42 17.11 -19.10
C GLN A 92 31.62 16.42 -18.44
N GLY A 93 31.40 15.34 -17.70
CA GLY A 93 32.47 14.58 -17.03
C GLY A 93 33.46 13.97 -18.01
N ILE A 94 32.98 13.33 -19.08
CA ILE A 94 33.83 12.74 -20.13
C ILE A 94 34.64 13.84 -20.82
N HIS A 95 34.02 14.97 -21.15
CA HIS A 95 34.73 16.10 -21.76
C HIS A 95 35.86 16.62 -20.86
N GLN A 96 35.59 16.81 -19.56
CA GLN A 96 36.61 17.26 -18.61
C GLN A 96 37.75 16.23 -18.50
N ALA A 97 37.44 14.93 -18.45
CA ALA A 97 38.45 13.87 -18.41
C ALA A 97 39.35 13.90 -19.67
N ILE A 98 38.77 14.10 -20.86
CA ILE A 98 39.55 14.25 -22.10
C ILE A 98 40.47 15.46 -22.03
N GLN A 99 39.96 16.61 -21.56
CA GLN A 99 40.75 17.84 -21.44
C GLN A 99 41.93 17.67 -20.49
N ASP A 100 41.72 17.01 -19.34
CA ASP A 100 42.78 16.75 -18.36
C ASP A 100 43.86 15.83 -18.94
N LYS A 101 43.47 14.78 -19.68
CA LYS A 101 44.43 13.90 -20.37
C LYS A 101 45.23 14.63 -21.44
N LEU A 102 44.58 15.49 -22.24
CA LEU A 102 45.26 16.33 -23.23
C LEU A 102 46.21 17.35 -22.59
N ALA A 103 45.82 17.95 -21.46
CA ALA A 103 46.68 18.87 -20.72
C ALA A 103 47.92 18.17 -20.16
N ALA A 104 47.79 16.91 -19.72
CA ALA A 104 48.89 16.11 -19.20
C ALA A 104 49.84 15.59 -20.29
N LYS A 105 49.31 15.24 -21.48
CA LYS A 105 50.08 14.65 -22.60
C LYS A 105 49.62 15.25 -23.95
N PRO A 106 49.96 16.51 -24.27
CA PRO A 106 49.41 17.23 -25.42
C PRO A 106 49.79 16.64 -26.78
N ASP A 107 50.93 15.95 -26.85
CA ASP A 107 51.45 15.37 -28.10
C ASP A 107 50.95 13.93 -28.36
N CYS A 108 50.10 13.39 -27.49
CA CYS A 108 49.57 12.03 -27.60
C CYS A 108 48.03 12.07 -27.67
N PRO A 109 47.42 11.38 -28.66
CA PRO A 109 45.96 11.26 -28.67
C PRO A 109 45.47 10.50 -27.43
N VAL A 110 44.41 11.01 -26.81
CA VAL A 110 43.69 10.32 -25.75
C VAL A 110 42.98 9.11 -26.35
N GLN A 111 43.36 7.92 -25.88
CA GLN A 111 42.77 6.64 -26.29
C GLN A 111 41.56 6.35 -25.42
N ILE A 112 40.38 6.29 -26.03
CA ILE A 112 39.11 6.09 -25.34
C ILE A 112 38.48 4.78 -25.79
N LEU A 113 38.14 3.91 -24.84
CA LEU A 113 37.22 2.81 -25.07
C LEU A 113 35.84 3.21 -24.55
N TYR A 114 34.81 3.11 -25.37
CA TYR A 114 33.42 3.25 -24.92
C TYR A 114 32.69 1.93 -25.12
N ALA A 115 32.41 1.27 -24.01
CA ALA A 115 31.67 0.02 -23.95
C ALA A 115 30.17 0.28 -23.71
N GLY A 116 29.32 -0.42 -24.46
CA GLY A 116 27.85 -0.22 -24.41
C GLY A 116 27.43 1.09 -25.04
N THR A 117 27.85 1.34 -26.29
CA THR A 117 27.66 2.63 -26.94
C THR A 117 26.20 2.98 -27.25
N GLY A 118 25.34 1.96 -27.36
CA GLY A 118 23.99 2.10 -27.88
C GLY A 118 23.99 2.57 -29.35
N PRO A 119 22.80 2.83 -29.92
CA PRO A 119 22.69 3.15 -31.34
C PRO A 119 23.20 4.56 -31.71
N PHE A 120 23.50 5.39 -30.72
CA PHE A 120 23.90 6.79 -30.92
C PHE A 120 25.33 7.10 -30.49
N ALA A 121 26.04 6.18 -29.82
CA ALA A 121 27.27 6.50 -29.10
C ALA A 121 27.08 7.78 -28.25
N TRP A 122 25.94 7.85 -27.55
CA TRP A 122 25.31 9.10 -27.09
C TRP A 122 26.24 9.97 -26.25
N LEU A 123 27.04 9.35 -25.38
CA LEU A 123 27.93 10.05 -24.44
C LEU A 123 29.18 10.66 -25.10
N ILE A 124 29.56 10.22 -26.30
CA ILE A 124 30.77 10.66 -27.00
C ILE A 124 30.47 11.39 -28.31
N LEU A 125 29.40 11.06 -29.03
CA LEU A 125 29.13 11.57 -30.38
C LEU A 125 29.20 13.11 -30.46
N ALA A 126 28.58 13.80 -29.51
CA ALA A 126 28.58 15.27 -29.46
C ALA A 126 29.96 15.87 -29.13
N LEU A 127 30.85 15.11 -28.50
CA LEU A 127 32.20 15.57 -28.14
C LEU A 127 33.18 15.45 -29.30
N LEU A 128 33.00 14.49 -30.20
CA LEU A 128 33.93 14.26 -31.31
C LEU A 128 34.24 15.50 -32.16
N PRO A 129 33.27 16.35 -32.55
CA PRO A 129 33.54 17.57 -33.31
C PRO A 129 34.44 18.59 -32.59
N LEU A 130 34.55 18.53 -31.26
CA LEU A 130 35.32 19.47 -30.43
C LEU A 130 36.82 19.21 -30.42
N PHE A 131 37.23 18.00 -30.80
CA PHE A 131 38.64 17.57 -30.82
C PHE A 131 39.10 17.28 -32.24
N THR A 132 40.40 17.13 -32.48
CA THR A 132 40.96 16.57 -33.73
C THR A 132 41.24 15.07 -33.60
N ALA A 133 41.49 14.39 -34.72
CA ALA A 133 41.93 13.00 -34.72
C ALA A 133 43.36 12.81 -34.14
N GLU A 134 44.12 13.89 -34.00
CA GLU A 134 45.42 13.90 -33.30
C GLU A 134 45.24 14.04 -31.79
N GLN A 135 44.10 14.57 -31.34
CA GLN A 135 43.77 14.75 -29.93
C GLN A 135 43.03 13.55 -29.33
N VAL A 136 42.11 12.94 -30.08
CA VAL A 136 41.26 11.85 -29.55
C VAL A 136 41.13 10.71 -30.56
N ARG A 137 41.26 9.48 -30.04
CA ARG A 137 41.01 8.22 -30.75
C ARG A 137 40.03 7.38 -29.94
N VAL A 138 38.95 6.95 -30.57
CA VAL A 138 37.86 6.22 -29.89
C VAL A 138 37.70 4.82 -30.47
N THR A 139 37.67 3.82 -29.60
CA THR A 139 37.18 2.47 -29.89
C THR A 139 35.76 2.34 -29.33
N LEU A 140 34.80 2.04 -30.19
CA LEU A 140 33.38 1.90 -29.85
C LEU A 140 33.02 0.42 -29.81
N LEU A 141 32.54 -0.06 -28.66
CA LEU A 141 32.25 -1.46 -28.38
C LEU A 141 30.78 -1.62 -27.98
N ASP A 142 30.03 -2.45 -28.70
CA ASP A 142 28.64 -2.77 -28.39
C ASP A 142 28.37 -4.25 -28.70
N ILE A 143 27.48 -4.89 -27.96
CA ILE A 143 27.13 -6.29 -28.23
C ILE A 143 26.18 -6.42 -29.42
N HIS A 144 25.49 -5.34 -29.81
CA HIS A 144 24.52 -5.33 -30.89
C HIS A 144 25.09 -4.68 -32.16
N GLN A 145 25.31 -5.46 -33.21
CA GLN A 145 25.70 -4.94 -34.54
C GLN A 145 24.73 -3.86 -35.05
N ALA A 146 23.44 -4.01 -34.77
CA ALA A 146 22.41 -3.05 -35.15
C ALA A 146 22.58 -1.66 -34.50
N SER A 147 23.25 -1.57 -33.34
CA SER A 147 23.66 -0.30 -32.72
C SER A 147 24.84 0.29 -33.47
N LEU A 148 25.86 -0.51 -33.75
CA LEU A 148 27.09 -0.08 -34.43
C LEU A 148 26.83 0.41 -35.87
N ASP A 149 25.92 -0.23 -36.59
CA ASP A 149 25.54 0.21 -37.94
C ASP A 149 24.92 1.61 -37.93
N LYS A 150 24.13 1.93 -36.89
CA LYS A 150 23.54 3.26 -36.68
C LYS A 150 24.62 4.26 -36.29
N VAL A 151 25.53 3.90 -35.40
CA VAL A 151 26.68 4.72 -35.03
C VAL A 151 27.54 5.05 -36.24
N ALA A 152 27.91 4.06 -37.06
CA ALA A 152 28.68 4.26 -38.29
C ALA A 152 28.02 5.27 -39.24
N LYS A 153 26.70 5.17 -39.40
CA LYS A 153 25.89 6.11 -40.19
C LYS A 153 25.97 7.54 -39.62
N LEU A 154 25.87 7.69 -38.30
CA LEU A 154 25.96 9.01 -37.64
C LEU A 154 27.36 9.61 -37.76
N LEU A 155 28.42 8.82 -37.54
CA LEU A 155 29.81 9.26 -37.69
C LEU A 155 30.10 9.77 -39.11
N ALA A 156 29.63 9.05 -40.12
CA ALA A 156 29.72 9.48 -41.51
C ALA A 156 28.88 10.73 -41.77
N HIS A 157 27.65 10.79 -41.25
CA HIS A 157 26.76 11.94 -41.41
C HIS A 157 27.37 13.23 -40.86
N PHE A 158 27.97 13.20 -39.67
CA PHE A 158 28.57 14.38 -39.05
C PHE A 158 30.04 14.63 -39.44
N GLY A 159 30.64 13.75 -40.24
CA GLY A 159 32.02 13.90 -40.71
C GLY A 159 33.04 13.86 -39.58
N VAL A 160 32.87 12.92 -38.64
CA VAL A 160 33.75 12.73 -37.45
C VAL A 160 34.31 11.31 -37.33
N ALA A 161 34.11 10.48 -38.36
CA ALA A 161 34.59 9.09 -38.41
C ALA A 161 36.13 8.98 -38.32
N ASP A 162 36.86 10.02 -38.70
CA ASP A 162 38.33 10.10 -38.64
C ASP A 162 38.89 10.04 -37.20
N ARG A 163 38.06 10.22 -36.17
CA ARG A 163 38.42 10.08 -34.74
C ARG A 163 38.13 8.69 -34.17
N VAL A 164 37.40 7.85 -34.91
CA VAL A 164 37.02 6.50 -34.46
C VAL A 164 37.98 5.50 -35.09
N GLU A 165 38.69 4.76 -34.24
CA GLU A 165 39.67 3.76 -34.67
C GLU A 165 38.99 2.44 -35.04
N MET A 166 38.05 1.98 -34.20
CA MET A 166 37.36 0.71 -34.38
C MET A 166 35.89 0.77 -33.95
N LEU A 167 35.05 0.04 -34.67
CA LEU A 167 33.69 -0.35 -34.27
C LEU A 167 33.69 -1.86 -34.02
N ILE A 168 33.42 -2.28 -32.78
CA ILE A 168 33.58 -3.67 -32.35
C ILE A 168 32.26 -4.22 -31.87
N CYS A 169 31.78 -5.28 -32.52
CA CYS A 169 30.62 -6.04 -32.09
C CYS A 169 31.05 -7.19 -31.17
N ALA A 170 31.03 -6.98 -29.86
CA ALA A 170 31.43 -8.00 -28.88
C ALA A 170 30.83 -7.74 -27.50
N ASP A 171 30.84 -8.77 -26.66
CA ASP A 171 30.45 -8.68 -25.25
C ASP A 171 31.57 -8.01 -24.43
N ALA A 172 31.29 -6.82 -23.90
CA ALA A 172 32.23 -6.04 -23.11
C ALA A 172 32.65 -6.71 -21.78
N THR A 173 31.89 -7.71 -21.31
CA THR A 173 32.22 -8.46 -20.09
C THR A 173 33.40 -9.42 -20.25
N CYS A 174 33.77 -9.74 -21.50
CA CYS A 174 34.86 -10.67 -21.81
C CYS A 174 35.71 -10.28 -23.02
N TRP A 175 35.40 -9.18 -23.71
CA TRP A 175 36.14 -8.72 -24.89
C TRP A 175 37.60 -8.40 -24.58
N GLN A 176 38.49 -8.74 -25.51
CA GLN A 176 39.93 -8.49 -25.41
C GLN A 176 40.37 -7.54 -26.53
N PRO A 177 41.17 -6.51 -26.22
CA PRO A 177 41.74 -5.64 -27.24
C PRO A 177 42.82 -6.36 -28.06
N ILE A 178 43.24 -5.73 -29.15
CA ILE A 178 44.41 -6.19 -29.91
C ILE A 178 45.63 -6.11 -28.99
N SER A 179 46.52 -7.11 -29.06
CA SER A 179 47.70 -7.20 -28.19
C SER A 179 48.48 -5.88 -28.13
N GLY A 180 48.61 -5.31 -26.92
CA GLY A 180 49.34 -4.07 -26.65
C GLY A 180 48.53 -2.78 -26.81
N GLN A 181 47.23 -2.86 -27.07
CA GLN A 181 46.33 -1.70 -27.06
C GLN A 181 45.81 -1.43 -25.64
N ASP A 182 46.18 -0.26 -25.11
CA ASP A 182 45.75 0.24 -23.80
C ASP A 182 45.05 1.60 -23.93
N PHE A 183 44.15 1.92 -22.99
CA PHE A 183 43.30 3.10 -23.03
C PHE A 183 43.62 4.09 -21.90
N ASP A 184 43.53 5.40 -22.21
CA ASP A 184 43.60 6.46 -21.20
C ASP A 184 42.27 6.59 -20.44
N LEU A 185 41.15 6.36 -21.12
CA LEU A 185 39.79 6.43 -20.57
C LEU A 185 38.98 5.20 -21.01
N ILE A 186 38.31 4.56 -20.06
CA ILE A 186 37.29 3.54 -20.35
C ILE A 186 35.95 4.03 -19.83
N VAL A 187 35.02 4.27 -20.77
CA VAL A 187 33.66 4.72 -20.50
C VAL A 187 32.72 3.52 -20.59
N SER A 188 31.90 3.31 -19.56
CA SER A 188 30.75 2.42 -19.66
C SER A 188 29.61 2.94 -18.80
N GLU A 189 28.42 2.89 -19.37
CA GLU A 189 27.18 3.30 -18.72
C GLU A 189 26.09 2.29 -19.10
N THR A 190 26.39 1.03 -18.75
CA THR A 190 25.58 -0.17 -18.97
C THR A 190 25.03 -0.60 -17.62
N MET A 191 24.26 0.29 -17.01
CA MET A 191 23.88 0.21 -15.61
C MET A 191 22.46 0.67 -15.37
N LYS A 192 21.89 0.13 -14.29
CA LYS A 192 20.68 0.62 -13.66
C LYS A 192 21.01 1.11 -12.24
N HIS A 193 20.09 1.82 -11.59
CA HIS A 193 20.20 2.11 -10.16
C HIS A 193 20.51 0.83 -9.37
N LEU A 194 21.30 0.94 -8.30
CA LEU A 194 21.83 -0.18 -7.51
C LEU A 194 22.71 -1.18 -8.28
N LEU A 195 23.16 -0.84 -9.49
CA LEU A 195 23.92 -1.74 -10.36
C LEU A 195 23.17 -3.04 -10.70
N GLN A 196 21.85 -3.08 -10.50
CA GLN A 196 21.07 -4.29 -10.78
C GLN A 196 20.86 -4.49 -12.29
N GLN A 197 20.52 -5.72 -12.68
CA GLN A 197 20.14 -6.18 -14.01
C GLN A 197 21.21 -6.06 -15.11
N GLU A 198 22.00 -5.01 -15.16
CA GLU A 198 22.95 -4.71 -16.25
C GLU A 198 24.41 -4.94 -15.83
N PRO A 199 25.31 -5.31 -16.75
CA PRO A 199 26.62 -5.90 -16.42
C PRO A 199 27.73 -4.88 -16.06
N GLN A 200 27.41 -3.70 -15.53
CA GLN A 200 28.40 -2.64 -15.24
C GLN A 200 29.55 -3.09 -14.35
N VAL A 201 29.25 -3.83 -13.27
CA VAL A 201 30.26 -4.33 -12.34
C VAL A 201 31.28 -5.19 -13.08
N GLN A 202 30.81 -6.18 -13.84
CA GLN A 202 31.70 -7.05 -14.61
C GLN A 202 32.44 -6.31 -15.71
N ILE A 203 31.80 -5.37 -16.41
CA ILE A 203 32.46 -4.58 -17.46
C ILE A 203 33.66 -3.82 -16.89
N PHE A 204 33.52 -3.21 -15.71
CA PHE A 204 34.63 -2.52 -15.06
C PHE A 204 35.66 -3.47 -14.47
N THR A 205 35.23 -4.55 -13.82
CA THR A 205 36.12 -5.62 -13.32
C THR A 205 37.02 -6.16 -14.44
N HIS A 206 36.45 -6.36 -15.63
CA HIS A 206 37.15 -6.92 -16.78
C HIS A 206 38.01 -5.87 -17.50
N LEU A 207 37.40 -4.79 -17.98
CA LEU A 207 38.07 -3.84 -18.87
C LEU A 207 39.13 -2.99 -18.18
N GLN A 208 39.11 -2.85 -16.86
CA GLN A 208 40.15 -2.10 -16.13
C GLN A 208 41.57 -2.64 -16.41
N ALA A 209 41.70 -3.92 -16.78
CA ALA A 209 42.99 -4.53 -17.14
C ALA A 209 43.67 -3.90 -18.37
N PHE A 210 42.91 -3.18 -19.20
CA PHE A 210 43.39 -2.51 -20.42
C PHE A 210 43.54 -1.00 -20.24
N LEU A 211 43.51 -0.51 -19.00
CA LEU A 211 43.88 0.87 -18.71
C LEU A 211 45.39 1.03 -18.74
N LYS A 212 45.84 2.16 -19.30
CA LYS A 212 47.19 2.66 -19.08
C LYS A 212 47.41 2.91 -17.58
N PRO A 213 48.67 2.96 -17.10
CA PRO A 213 48.97 3.15 -15.68
C PRO A 213 48.30 4.38 -15.03
N ASP A 214 48.13 5.46 -15.79
CA ASP A 214 47.45 6.68 -15.37
C ASP A 214 46.00 6.78 -15.88
N GLY A 215 45.45 5.73 -16.50
CA GLY A 215 44.10 5.73 -17.03
C GLY A 215 43.01 5.69 -15.95
N CYS A 216 41.78 6.06 -16.31
CA CYS A 216 40.63 6.00 -15.40
C CYS A 216 39.38 5.39 -16.04
N LEU A 217 38.50 4.89 -15.18
CA LEU A 217 37.14 4.44 -15.51
C LEU A 217 36.18 5.63 -15.43
N LEU A 218 35.19 5.67 -16.31
CA LEU A 218 34.13 6.67 -16.35
C LEU A 218 32.76 5.96 -16.36
N PRO A 219 31.96 6.06 -15.28
CA PRO A 219 32.16 6.93 -14.11
C PRO A 219 33.33 6.49 -13.20
N GLU A 220 33.96 7.45 -12.52
CA GLU A 220 35.06 7.20 -11.58
C GLU A 220 34.59 6.49 -10.30
N LEU A 221 33.34 6.72 -9.89
CA LEU A 221 32.78 6.17 -8.66
C LEU A 221 31.26 6.04 -8.75
N ILE A 222 30.75 4.88 -8.37
CA ILE A 222 29.32 4.62 -8.12
C ILE A 222 29.18 4.16 -6.66
N GLU A 223 28.46 4.91 -5.83
CA GLU A 223 28.24 4.62 -4.41
C GLU A 223 26.80 4.17 -4.18
N LEU A 224 26.66 3.06 -3.44
CA LEU A 224 25.37 2.48 -3.06
C LEU A 224 25.25 2.46 -1.54
N ASP A 225 24.15 2.98 -1.02
CA ASP A 225 23.91 3.06 0.43
C ASP A 225 22.54 2.54 0.82
N ALA A 226 22.42 2.15 2.10
CA ALA A 226 21.17 1.75 2.72
C ALA A 226 20.75 2.68 3.86
N TRP A 227 19.45 2.90 3.94
CA TRP A 227 18.78 3.75 4.92
C TRP A 227 17.54 3.07 5.47
N LEU A 228 17.21 3.35 6.72
CA LEU A 228 16.00 2.88 7.38
C LEU A 228 15.01 4.03 7.52
N GLU A 229 13.84 3.85 6.93
CA GLU A 229 12.70 4.75 7.06
C GLU A 229 11.69 4.14 8.05
N ILE A 230 11.48 4.86 9.15
CA ILE A 230 10.50 4.52 10.18
C ILE A 230 9.45 5.64 10.19
N LYS A 231 8.17 5.25 10.24
CA LYS A 231 7.07 6.22 10.26
C LYS A 231 7.26 7.24 11.40
N ASP A 232 7.00 8.51 11.09
CA ASP A 232 7.07 9.64 12.03
C ASP A 232 8.46 9.85 12.67
N LYS A 233 9.52 9.31 12.04
CA LYS A 233 10.92 9.48 12.47
C LYS A 233 11.80 9.97 11.31
N PRO A 234 12.93 10.65 11.60
CA PRO A 234 13.90 11.00 10.57
C PRO A 234 14.49 9.75 9.93
N LEU A 235 14.84 9.86 8.65
CA LEU A 235 15.54 8.81 7.91
C LEU A 235 16.87 8.49 8.61
N THR A 236 17.14 7.21 8.85
CA THR A 236 18.35 6.76 9.54
C THR A 236 19.31 6.13 8.55
N TYR A 237 20.54 6.65 8.46
CA TYR A 237 21.60 6.03 7.66
C TYR A 237 22.04 4.71 8.30
N LEU A 238 22.03 3.61 7.52
CA LEU A 238 22.51 2.31 8.00
C LEU A 238 23.97 2.08 7.64
N GLY A 239 24.39 2.51 6.46
CA GLY A 239 25.77 2.36 5.99
C GLY A 239 25.86 2.09 4.48
N PRO A 240 27.10 2.01 3.97
CA PRO A 240 27.36 1.71 2.57
C PRO A 240 27.07 0.23 2.29
N LEU A 241 26.58 -0.04 1.07
CA LEU A 241 26.42 -1.38 0.53
C LEU A 241 27.62 -1.77 -0.33
N PHE A 242 27.98 -0.91 -1.28
CA PHE A 242 29.06 -1.19 -2.23
C PHE A 242 29.48 0.11 -2.93
N SER A 243 30.76 0.19 -3.31
CA SER A 243 31.25 1.21 -4.22
C SER A 243 31.95 0.57 -5.41
N LEU A 244 31.59 0.97 -6.64
CA LEU A 244 32.30 0.58 -7.85
C LEU A 244 33.22 1.72 -8.28
N ASP A 245 34.52 1.52 -8.08
CA ASP A 245 35.61 2.38 -8.51
C ASP A 245 36.79 1.54 -9.04
N LEU A 246 37.86 2.18 -9.53
CA LEU A 246 39.01 1.46 -10.08
C LEU A 246 39.71 0.53 -9.05
N PRO A 247 39.98 0.94 -7.79
CA PRO A 247 40.50 0.04 -6.76
C PRO A 247 39.63 -1.21 -6.56
N ASN A 248 38.32 -1.05 -6.40
CA ASN A 248 37.43 -2.18 -6.17
C ASN A 248 37.27 -3.06 -7.41
N ALA A 249 37.23 -2.48 -8.61
CA ALA A 249 37.24 -3.24 -9.86
C ALA A 249 38.51 -4.11 -9.99
N ARG A 250 39.68 -3.61 -9.55
CA ARG A 250 40.93 -4.38 -9.51
C ARG A 250 40.90 -5.53 -8.50
N LEU A 251 40.30 -5.30 -7.32
CA LEU A 251 40.13 -6.34 -6.30
C LEU A 251 39.19 -7.45 -6.79
N LEU A 252 38.06 -7.08 -7.39
CA LEU A 252 37.14 -8.03 -8.02
C LEU A 252 37.82 -8.83 -9.13
N ALA A 253 38.68 -8.21 -9.94
CA ALA A 253 39.41 -8.90 -11.01
C ALA A 253 40.41 -9.93 -10.48
N GLN A 254 40.84 -9.79 -9.23
CA GLN A 254 41.71 -10.74 -8.53
C GLN A 254 40.93 -11.86 -7.82
N GLY A 255 39.59 -11.85 -7.91
CA GLY A 255 38.69 -12.79 -7.25
C GLY A 255 38.34 -12.43 -5.80
N ASP A 256 38.54 -11.17 -5.40
CA ASP A 256 38.14 -10.69 -4.08
C ASP A 256 36.66 -10.27 -4.06
N ASP A 257 35.78 -11.27 -3.86
CA ASP A 257 34.34 -11.08 -3.81
C ASP A 257 33.85 -10.59 -2.42
N TYR A 258 34.72 -10.42 -1.41
CA TYR A 258 34.30 -10.01 -0.07
C TYR A 258 33.61 -8.65 -0.07
N LEU A 259 34.01 -7.75 -0.97
CA LEU A 259 33.44 -6.42 -1.15
C LEU A 259 31.97 -6.43 -1.63
N LEU A 260 31.51 -7.55 -2.20
CA LEU A 260 30.13 -7.71 -2.67
C LEU A 260 29.18 -8.15 -1.56
N SER A 261 29.65 -8.34 -0.33
CA SER A 261 28.81 -8.77 0.78
C SER A 261 29.13 -8.03 2.07
N GLY A 262 28.13 -7.89 2.94
CA GLY A 262 28.32 -7.20 4.20
C GLY A 262 27.13 -7.32 5.13
N SER A 263 27.25 -6.63 6.26
CA SER A 263 26.25 -6.60 7.32
C SER A 263 26.08 -5.19 7.84
N LEU A 264 24.85 -4.73 7.95
CA LEU A 264 24.49 -3.46 8.59
C LEU A 264 23.75 -3.72 9.90
N LEU A 265 24.01 -2.90 10.91
CA LEU A 265 23.30 -2.98 12.19
C LEU A 265 22.03 -2.13 12.14
N LEU A 266 20.92 -2.71 12.58
CA LEU A 266 19.67 -1.98 12.71
C LEU A 266 19.65 -1.21 14.04
N PRO A 267 19.14 0.04 14.07
CA PRO A 267 19.02 0.80 15.29
C PRO A 267 18.00 0.18 16.26
N SER A 268 17.95 0.71 17.49
CA SER A 268 16.85 0.43 18.40
C SER A 268 15.61 1.24 18.02
N TYR A 269 14.46 0.60 17.94
CA TYR A 269 13.16 1.22 17.72
C TYR A 269 12.03 0.29 18.19
N THR A 270 10.85 0.85 18.46
CA THR A 270 9.66 0.08 18.76
C THR A 270 9.26 -0.75 17.53
N PRO A 271 9.09 -2.09 17.65
CA PRO A 271 8.71 -2.94 16.53
C PRO A 271 7.47 -2.44 15.79
N GLN A 272 7.64 -2.17 14.49
CA GLN A 272 6.61 -1.67 13.58
C GLN A 272 7.04 -1.95 12.12
N PRO A 273 6.15 -1.79 11.12
CA PRO A 273 6.57 -1.84 9.72
C PRO A 273 7.56 -0.72 9.40
N VAL A 274 8.66 -1.05 8.72
CA VAL A 274 9.70 -0.12 8.29
C VAL A 274 10.00 -0.30 6.80
N ASN A 275 10.54 0.72 6.15
CA ASN A 275 11.01 0.61 4.77
C ASN A 275 12.54 0.67 4.74
N LEU A 276 13.16 -0.24 3.98
CA LEU A 276 14.57 -0.18 3.64
C LEU A 276 14.71 0.62 2.34
N LYS A 277 15.26 1.83 2.43
CA LYS A 277 15.55 2.71 1.29
C LYS A 277 16.99 2.49 0.83
N LEU A 278 17.16 2.34 -0.47
CA LEU A 278 18.44 2.09 -1.12
C LEU A 278 18.74 3.22 -2.11
N THR A 279 19.93 3.81 -2.03
CA THR A 279 20.32 4.98 -2.84
C THR A 279 21.49 4.67 -3.75
N THR A 280 21.59 5.40 -4.86
CA THR A 280 22.72 5.35 -5.80
C THR A 280 23.19 6.77 -6.07
N GLN A 281 24.49 6.99 -5.96
CA GLN A 281 25.17 8.23 -6.34
C GLN A 281 26.28 7.90 -7.33
N ILE A 282 26.46 8.74 -8.35
CA ILE A 282 27.42 8.48 -9.43
C ILE A 282 28.28 9.74 -9.61
N ARG A 283 29.58 9.63 -9.41
CA ARG A 283 30.55 10.64 -9.83
C ARG A 283 31.15 10.20 -11.16
N VAL A 284 30.81 10.92 -12.23
CA VAL A 284 31.32 10.62 -13.56
C VAL A 284 32.80 10.94 -13.62
N TYR A 285 33.18 12.19 -13.30
CA TYR A 285 34.57 12.64 -13.25
C TYR A 285 34.67 13.95 -12.46
N GLY A 286 35.56 14.03 -11.47
CA GLY A 286 35.76 15.25 -10.68
C GLY A 286 34.45 15.77 -10.03
N GLU A 287 34.05 17.01 -10.33
CA GLU A 287 32.84 17.65 -9.76
C GLU A 287 31.53 17.22 -10.46
N HIS A 288 31.60 16.40 -11.51
CA HIS A 288 30.42 15.99 -12.29
C HIS A 288 29.72 14.80 -11.62
N VAL A 289 28.77 15.11 -10.73
CA VAL A 289 28.03 14.13 -9.92
C VAL A 289 26.54 14.09 -10.27
N LEU A 290 25.99 12.88 -10.40
CA LEU A 290 24.56 12.59 -10.35
C LEU A 290 24.21 12.18 -8.92
N ALA A 291 23.48 13.06 -8.22
CA ALA A 291 22.99 12.81 -6.88
C ALA A 291 21.65 12.07 -6.88
N GLU A 292 21.18 11.70 -5.69
CA GLU A 292 19.90 11.01 -5.46
C GLU A 292 18.73 11.72 -6.17
N ASN A 293 17.88 10.94 -6.85
CA ASN A 293 16.67 11.36 -7.56
C ASN A 293 16.87 12.39 -8.68
N GLN A 294 18.10 12.56 -9.18
CA GLN A 294 18.36 13.44 -10.34
C GLN A 294 18.23 12.72 -11.68
N SER A 295 18.41 11.40 -11.71
CA SER A 295 18.40 10.56 -12.91
C SER A 295 17.67 9.24 -12.63
N GLN A 296 17.21 8.57 -13.68
CA GLN A 296 16.71 7.18 -13.60
C GLN A 296 17.72 6.22 -12.96
N LEU A 297 19.03 6.52 -13.08
CA LEU A 297 20.13 5.77 -12.46
C LEU A 297 20.26 6.02 -10.95
N THR A 298 19.69 7.10 -10.43
CA THR A 298 19.83 7.53 -9.03
C THR A 298 18.48 7.61 -8.30
N LEU A 299 17.42 7.05 -8.89
CA LEU A 299 16.13 6.91 -8.24
C LEU A 299 16.21 5.93 -7.06
N SER A 300 15.82 6.40 -5.89
CA SER A 300 15.77 5.58 -4.67
C SER A 300 14.84 4.38 -4.83
N GLN A 301 15.34 3.22 -4.41
CA GLN A 301 14.56 1.97 -4.36
C GLN A 301 14.15 1.65 -2.92
N TYR A 302 13.03 0.95 -2.76
CA TYR A 302 12.47 0.65 -1.45
C TYR A 302 12.04 -0.81 -1.34
N LYS A 303 12.50 -1.51 -0.30
CA LYS A 303 11.80 -2.69 0.22
C LYS A 303 10.85 -2.24 1.33
N LYS A 304 9.55 -2.32 1.07
CA LYS A 304 8.50 -1.68 1.91
C LYS A 304 7.91 -2.63 2.94
N SER A 305 7.40 -2.05 4.02
CA SER A 305 6.58 -2.72 5.03
C SER A 305 7.25 -3.95 5.66
N LEU A 306 8.57 -3.89 5.85
CA LEU A 306 9.36 -4.94 6.47
C LEU A 306 9.16 -4.93 7.99
N TRP A 307 9.06 -6.11 8.59
CA TRP A 307 9.07 -6.26 10.04
C TRP A 307 10.45 -6.68 10.49
N LEU A 308 11.41 -5.76 10.45
CA LEU A 308 12.78 -6.05 10.84
C LEU A 308 12.89 -6.12 12.37
N LYS A 309 13.71 -7.04 12.88
CA LYS A 309 14.02 -7.12 14.31
C LYS A 309 14.90 -5.93 14.72
N PRO A 310 14.45 -5.06 15.66
CA PRO A 310 15.29 -3.98 16.18
C PRO A 310 16.57 -4.50 16.82
N LEU A 311 17.66 -3.73 16.74
CA LEU A 311 19.01 -4.17 17.15
C LEU A 311 19.48 -5.46 16.47
N GLY A 312 18.81 -5.88 15.39
CA GLY A 312 19.20 -7.00 14.56
C GLY A 312 20.25 -6.62 13.52
N ARG A 313 20.53 -7.58 12.64
CA ARG A 313 21.48 -7.44 11.54
C ARG A 313 20.73 -7.55 10.21
N LEU A 314 21.12 -6.69 9.28
CA LEU A 314 20.72 -6.72 7.87
C LEU A 314 21.95 -7.18 7.08
N ASP A 315 21.98 -8.45 6.72
CA ASP A 315 23.01 -9.02 5.87
C ASP A 315 22.64 -8.76 4.40
N PHE A 316 23.62 -8.48 3.57
CA PHE A 316 23.42 -8.26 2.14
C PHE A 316 24.53 -8.91 1.33
N SER A 317 24.18 -9.32 0.12
CA SER A 317 25.15 -9.74 -0.89
C SER A 317 24.68 -9.33 -2.29
N TYR A 318 25.60 -8.79 -3.08
CA TYR A 318 25.42 -8.54 -4.50
C TYR A 318 25.69 -9.85 -5.26
N GLN A 319 24.64 -10.42 -5.83
CA GLN A 319 24.74 -11.64 -6.62
C GLN A 319 25.06 -11.28 -8.06
N GLN A 320 26.19 -11.76 -8.57
CA GLN A 320 26.49 -11.70 -9.99
C GLN A 320 25.79 -12.84 -10.74
N GLY A 321 25.60 -12.69 -12.05
CA GLY A 321 24.95 -13.68 -12.91
C GLY A 321 24.13 -13.01 -14.00
N GLU A 322 23.22 -13.74 -14.65
CA GLU A 322 22.35 -13.21 -15.72
C GLU A 322 21.42 -12.07 -15.24
N HIS A 323 21.14 -12.01 -13.93
CA HIS A 323 20.27 -11.03 -13.29
C HIS A 323 20.92 -10.49 -12.01
N PRO A 324 21.94 -9.63 -12.14
CA PRO A 324 22.65 -9.16 -10.95
C PRO A 324 21.74 -8.31 -10.07
N ASP A 325 21.76 -8.52 -8.76
CA ASP A 325 20.97 -7.76 -7.79
C ASP A 325 21.50 -7.94 -6.36
N PHE A 326 21.11 -7.05 -5.45
CA PHE A 326 21.33 -7.21 -4.02
C PHE A 326 20.26 -8.11 -3.39
N VAL A 327 20.73 -9.18 -2.78
CA VAL A 327 19.92 -10.03 -1.90
C VAL A 327 20.17 -9.61 -0.46
N PHE A 328 19.08 -9.42 0.28
CA PHE A 328 19.12 -9.03 1.68
C PHE A 328 18.56 -10.15 2.55
N GLN A 329 19.25 -10.45 3.63
CA GLN A 329 18.84 -11.41 4.65
C GLN A 329 18.74 -10.69 5.99
N TYR A 330 17.64 -10.87 6.70
CA TYR A 330 17.40 -10.19 7.97
C TYR A 330 16.57 -11.06 8.89
N GLN A 331 16.69 -10.82 10.19
CA GLN A 331 15.81 -11.42 11.17
C GLN A 331 14.49 -10.64 11.19
N GLU A 332 13.39 -11.33 10.89
CA GLU A 332 12.07 -10.76 11.07
C GLU A 332 11.70 -10.67 12.56
N TYR A 333 11.03 -9.58 12.93
CA TYR A 333 10.35 -9.47 14.20
C TYR A 333 9.10 -10.36 14.18
N LYS A 334 9.19 -11.50 14.86
CA LYS A 334 8.06 -12.39 15.08
C LYS A 334 7.26 -11.89 16.28
N LEU A 335 5.99 -11.60 16.04
CA LEU A 335 5.05 -11.31 17.13
C LEU A 335 4.55 -12.65 17.68
N GLU A 336 4.65 -12.84 18.99
CA GLU A 336 4.07 -14.00 19.65
C GLU A 336 2.69 -13.64 20.17
N LEU A 337 1.73 -14.56 20.03
CA LEU A 337 0.37 -14.36 20.50
C LEU A 337 0.31 -14.56 22.02
N ALA A 338 0.00 -13.49 22.74
CA ALA A 338 -0.13 -13.47 24.18
C ALA A 338 -1.32 -14.29 24.66
N ALA A 339 -1.26 -14.72 25.91
CA ALA A 339 -2.40 -15.30 26.61
C ALA A 339 -3.45 -14.22 26.92
N SER A 340 -4.70 -14.62 27.17
CA SER A 340 -5.78 -13.67 27.50
C SER A 340 -5.50 -12.91 28.80
N GLU A 341 -4.72 -13.51 29.70
CA GLU A 341 -4.31 -12.95 30.98
C GLU A 341 -3.25 -11.85 30.86
N ASP A 342 -2.71 -11.60 29.66
CA ASP A 342 -1.78 -10.51 29.42
C ASP A 342 -2.52 -9.16 29.49
N LEU A 343 -2.32 -8.45 30.60
CA LEU A 343 -2.92 -7.15 30.91
C LEU A 343 -2.06 -5.97 30.46
N SER A 344 -1.01 -6.20 29.64
CA SER A 344 -0.12 -5.13 29.17
C SER A 344 -0.83 -4.06 28.33
N CYS A 345 -1.96 -4.40 27.71
CA CYS A 345 -2.79 -3.44 26.98
C CYS A 345 -3.90 -2.88 27.87
N LEU A 346 -3.71 -1.66 28.38
CA LEU A 346 -4.66 -0.90 29.21
C LEU A 346 -5.17 -1.60 30.49
N GLY A 347 -4.59 -2.72 30.90
CA GLY A 347 -5.12 -3.51 32.02
C GLY A 347 -6.38 -4.32 31.67
N ILE A 348 -6.74 -4.44 30.39
CA ILE A 348 -7.97 -5.08 29.95
C ILE A 348 -7.69 -6.52 29.49
N PHE A 349 -8.38 -7.48 30.10
CA PHE A 349 -8.27 -8.91 29.79
C PHE A 349 -8.58 -9.16 28.31
N HIS A 350 -7.80 -10.03 27.68
CA HIS A 350 -7.91 -10.42 26.28
C HIS A 350 -7.57 -9.32 25.24
N LEU A 351 -7.41 -8.06 25.65
CA LEU A 351 -7.20 -6.96 24.70
C LEU A 351 -5.87 -7.04 23.96
N GLN A 352 -4.78 -7.38 24.67
CA GLN A 352 -3.48 -7.58 24.04
C GLN A 352 -3.52 -8.73 23.03
N ARG A 353 -4.17 -9.84 23.42
CA ARG A 353 -4.34 -11.00 22.56
C ARG A 353 -5.13 -10.68 21.29
N LEU A 354 -6.26 -9.95 21.41
CA LEU A 354 -7.03 -9.49 20.25
C LEU A 354 -6.21 -8.57 19.33
N TRP A 355 -5.47 -7.62 19.90
CA TRP A 355 -4.60 -6.73 19.11
C TRP A 355 -3.55 -7.53 18.34
N GLN A 356 -2.80 -8.41 19.02
CA GLN A 356 -1.75 -9.21 18.39
C GLN A 356 -2.30 -10.19 17.35
N LYS A 357 -3.44 -10.81 17.62
CA LYS A 357 -4.15 -11.66 16.65
C LYS A 357 -4.42 -10.90 15.35
N CYS A 358 -4.95 -9.68 15.44
CA CYS A 358 -5.19 -8.84 14.27
C CYS A 358 -3.89 -8.45 13.56
N GLN A 359 -2.81 -8.17 14.30
CA GLN A 359 -1.51 -7.88 13.69
C GLN A 359 -0.93 -9.10 12.96
N LEU A 360 -1.09 -10.32 13.49
CA LEU A 360 -0.66 -11.56 12.84
C LEU A 360 -1.47 -11.80 11.54
N GLN A 361 -2.78 -11.60 11.59
CA GLN A 361 -3.65 -11.68 10.40
C GLN A 361 -3.23 -10.70 9.30
N LYS A 362 -2.96 -9.44 9.65
CA LYS A 362 -2.50 -8.41 8.70
C LYS A 362 -1.18 -8.79 8.03
N ARG A 363 -0.34 -9.59 8.69
CA ARG A 363 0.95 -10.07 8.18
C ARG A 363 0.86 -11.40 7.46
N GLY A 364 -0.33 -12.00 7.33
CA GLY A 364 -0.49 -13.35 6.79
C GLY A 364 0.20 -14.44 7.64
N GLN A 365 0.48 -14.16 8.91
CA GLN A 365 1.16 -15.09 9.81
C GLN A 365 0.14 -16.02 10.46
N CYS A 366 0.45 -17.32 10.48
CA CYS A 366 -0.39 -18.32 11.11
C CYS A 366 -0.34 -18.19 12.63
N TYR A 367 -1.48 -18.36 13.28
CA TYR A 367 -1.60 -18.46 14.74
C TYR A 367 -2.70 -19.46 15.08
N SER A 368 -2.68 -19.99 16.30
CA SER A 368 -3.70 -20.90 16.81
C SER A 368 -4.63 -20.16 17.76
N ALA A 369 -5.92 -20.19 17.47
CA ALA A 369 -6.98 -19.67 18.31
C ALA A 369 -8.18 -20.64 18.26
N PRO A 370 -8.83 -20.95 19.41
CA PRO A 370 -10.09 -21.67 19.41
C PRO A 370 -11.16 -20.93 18.59
N VAL A 371 -12.08 -21.66 17.95
CA VAL A 371 -13.19 -21.04 17.20
C VAL A 371 -14.08 -20.19 18.11
N SER A 372 -14.22 -20.56 19.38
CA SER A 372 -15.00 -19.82 20.38
C SER A 372 -14.39 -18.47 20.76
N GLU A 373 -13.09 -18.24 20.50
CA GLU A 373 -12.40 -17.01 20.87
C GLU A 373 -13.01 -15.76 20.21
N TRP A 374 -13.68 -15.92 19.07
CA TRP A 374 -14.41 -14.83 18.41
C TRP A 374 -15.53 -14.25 19.28
N SER A 375 -16.23 -15.09 20.05
CA SER A 375 -17.26 -14.63 20.99
C SER A 375 -16.66 -13.73 22.06
N LEU A 376 -15.46 -14.10 22.55
CA LEU A 376 -14.71 -13.32 23.53
C LEU A 376 -14.19 -11.99 22.94
N ASP A 377 -13.70 -11.99 21.69
CA ASP A 377 -13.29 -10.78 20.97
C ASP A 377 -14.43 -9.77 20.86
N LYS A 378 -15.61 -10.25 20.43
CA LYS A 378 -16.79 -9.44 20.26
C LYS A 378 -17.27 -8.89 21.61
N ALA A 379 -17.33 -9.75 22.63
CA ALA A 379 -17.71 -9.36 23.98
C ALA A 379 -16.77 -8.28 24.54
N LEU A 380 -15.46 -8.43 24.35
CA LEU A 380 -14.47 -7.43 24.75
C LEU A 380 -14.77 -6.06 24.14
N LEU A 381 -14.97 -5.98 22.83
CA LEU A 381 -15.25 -4.71 22.14
C LEU A 381 -16.57 -4.08 22.59
N ASP A 382 -17.61 -4.89 22.78
CA ASP A 382 -18.92 -4.43 23.24
C ASP A 382 -18.92 -3.97 24.70
N LEU A 383 -18.24 -4.70 25.59
CA LEU A 383 -18.12 -4.39 27.02
C LEU A 383 -17.27 -3.15 27.27
N CYS A 384 -16.22 -2.93 26.48
CA CYS A 384 -15.50 -1.67 26.47
C CYS A 384 -16.33 -0.49 25.96
N GLY A 385 -17.50 -0.73 25.36
CA GLY A 385 -18.34 0.30 24.75
C GLY A 385 -17.79 0.79 23.41
N ILE A 386 -16.90 0.04 22.77
CA ILE A 386 -16.39 0.40 21.44
C ILE A 386 -17.43 -0.04 20.40
N GLY A 387 -17.87 -1.29 20.48
CA GLY A 387 -18.68 -1.93 19.45
C GLY A 387 -17.81 -2.60 18.38
N LEU A 388 -18.38 -3.60 17.70
CA LEU A 388 -17.65 -4.45 16.77
C LEU A 388 -17.05 -3.66 15.58
N GLU A 389 -17.87 -2.92 14.83
CA GLU A 389 -17.41 -2.20 13.63
C GLU A 389 -16.28 -1.18 13.93
N PRO A 390 -16.43 -0.22 14.87
CA PRO A 390 -15.36 0.72 15.19
C PRO A 390 -14.14 0.03 15.81
N GLY A 391 -14.32 -1.06 16.57
CA GLY A 391 -13.23 -1.84 17.13
C GLY A 391 -12.39 -2.51 16.04
N MET A 392 -13.04 -3.21 15.11
CA MET A 392 -12.37 -3.83 13.96
C MET A 392 -11.69 -2.79 13.07
N LYS A 393 -12.35 -1.65 12.81
CA LYS A 393 -11.73 -0.53 12.07
C LYS A 393 -10.46 -0.03 12.75
N ALA A 394 -10.46 0.10 14.08
CA ALA A 394 -9.28 0.52 14.83
C ALA A 394 -8.15 -0.53 14.78
N LEU A 395 -8.47 -1.80 14.98
CA LEU A 395 -7.51 -2.91 14.92
C LEU A 395 -6.80 -3.00 13.56
N TYR A 396 -7.52 -2.77 12.46
CA TYR A 396 -6.94 -2.76 11.12
C TYR A 396 -6.22 -1.45 10.77
N ARG A 397 -6.63 -0.33 11.35
CA ARG A 397 -6.03 0.99 11.12
C ARG A 397 -4.68 1.18 11.80
N TYR A 398 -4.52 0.66 13.03
CA TYR A 398 -3.32 0.92 13.84
C TYR A 398 -2.33 -0.26 13.77
N ASP A 399 -1.08 0.04 13.42
CA ASP A 399 0.02 -0.95 13.32
C ASP A 399 0.83 -1.10 14.61
N ASN A 400 0.76 -0.10 15.50
CA ASN A 400 1.42 -0.11 16.80
C ASN A 400 0.40 -0.07 17.94
N GLN A 401 0.79 -0.65 19.08
CA GLN A 401 -0.07 -0.80 20.25
C GLN A 401 -0.40 0.55 20.90
N ILE A 402 0.56 1.49 20.94
CA ILE A 402 0.39 2.80 21.58
C ILE A 402 -0.76 3.61 20.95
N ASP A 403 -0.81 3.68 19.62
CA ASP A 403 -1.87 4.39 18.91
C ASP A 403 -3.25 3.72 19.09
N PHE A 404 -3.26 2.39 19.16
CA PHE A 404 -4.48 1.62 19.42
C PHE A 404 -5.01 1.88 20.84
N GLU A 405 -4.14 1.90 21.84
CA GLU A 405 -4.48 2.22 23.23
C GLU A 405 -5.03 3.64 23.35
N ALA A 406 -4.38 4.61 22.71
CA ALA A 406 -4.83 6.01 22.68
C ALA A 406 -6.21 6.16 22.04
N PHE A 407 -6.52 5.37 21.01
CA PHE A 407 -7.85 5.31 20.42
C PHE A 407 -8.91 4.84 21.43
N ILE A 408 -8.64 3.72 22.12
CA ILE A 408 -9.59 3.15 23.10
C ILE A 408 -9.86 4.16 24.21
N GLN A 409 -8.80 4.72 24.82
CA GLN A 409 -8.94 5.68 25.92
C GLN A 409 -9.82 6.88 25.53
N ARG A 410 -9.62 7.42 24.31
CA ARG A 410 -10.43 8.53 23.79
C ARG A 410 -11.87 8.13 23.51
N ALA A 411 -12.10 6.92 23.00
CA ALA A 411 -13.42 6.44 22.59
C ALA A 411 -14.31 6.05 23.78
N THR A 412 -13.72 5.50 24.85
CA THR A 412 -14.50 4.83 25.91
C THR A 412 -14.45 5.57 27.25
N LYS A 413 -13.35 6.27 27.57
CA LYS A 413 -13.11 6.94 28.86
C LYS A 413 -13.35 6.03 30.08
N LEU A 414 -12.98 4.74 29.97
CA LEU A 414 -13.17 3.75 31.03
C LEU A 414 -12.38 4.14 32.30
N THR A 415 -13.06 4.02 33.45
CA THR A 415 -12.44 4.13 34.77
C THR A 415 -11.85 2.79 35.21
N ALA A 416 -11.06 2.78 36.29
CA ALA A 416 -10.54 1.54 36.87
C ALA A 416 -11.67 0.57 37.27
N ALA A 417 -12.78 1.10 37.84
CA ALA A 417 -13.94 0.29 38.21
C ALA A 417 -14.64 -0.33 36.99
N ASP A 418 -14.69 0.39 35.87
CA ASP A 418 -15.23 -0.15 34.62
C ASP A 418 -14.35 -1.30 34.11
N ILE A 419 -13.03 -1.10 34.11
CA ILE A 419 -12.05 -2.13 33.68
C ILE A 419 -12.16 -3.37 34.54
N ASP A 420 -12.25 -3.24 35.87
CA ASP A 420 -12.42 -4.37 36.78
C ASP A 420 -13.72 -5.15 36.49
N GLY A 421 -14.84 -4.45 36.29
CA GLY A 421 -16.11 -5.07 35.94
C GLY A 421 -16.10 -5.77 34.57
N ILE A 422 -15.44 -5.16 33.57
CA ILE A 422 -15.23 -5.77 32.24
C ILE A 422 -14.39 -7.04 32.37
N ASN A 423 -13.25 -6.96 33.06
CA ASN A 423 -12.33 -8.07 33.26
C ASN A 423 -13.01 -9.24 33.97
N GLN A 424 -13.80 -8.97 35.01
CA GLN A 424 -14.56 -10.01 35.71
C GLN A 424 -15.49 -10.76 34.76
N ARG A 425 -16.26 -10.03 33.94
CA ARG A 425 -17.19 -10.63 32.97
C ARG A 425 -16.48 -11.42 31.88
N LEU A 426 -15.38 -10.89 31.34
CA LEU A 426 -14.58 -11.56 30.30
C LEU A 426 -13.88 -12.82 30.82
N ARG A 427 -13.47 -12.85 32.09
CA ARG A 427 -12.92 -14.07 32.72
C ARG A 427 -13.99 -15.14 32.88
N THR A 428 -15.17 -14.78 33.40
CA THR A 428 -16.31 -15.71 33.50
C THR A 428 -16.68 -16.29 32.14
N LEU A 429 -16.64 -15.46 31.09
CA LEU A 429 -16.78 -15.87 29.69
C LEU A 429 -15.74 -16.92 29.28
N SER A 430 -14.47 -16.61 29.48
CA SER A 430 -13.35 -17.49 29.10
C SER A 430 -13.34 -18.82 29.88
N GLU A 431 -13.80 -18.82 31.13
CA GLU A 431 -13.85 -20.01 32.01
C GLU A 431 -15.12 -20.85 31.76
N GLY A 432 -16.28 -20.21 31.52
CA GLY A 432 -17.54 -20.88 31.21
C GLY A 432 -17.51 -21.67 29.90
N GLU A 433 -16.67 -21.28 28.94
CA GLU A 433 -16.41 -22.06 27.72
C GLU A 433 -15.58 -23.34 27.99
N GLN A 434 -14.82 -23.40 29.09
CA GLN A 434 -14.04 -24.61 29.47
C GLN A 434 -14.87 -25.62 30.27
N GLN A 435 -16.02 -25.20 30.82
CA GLN A 435 -16.98 -26.06 31.50
C GLN A 435 -18.31 -26.00 30.74
N SER A 436 -18.44 -26.84 29.71
CA SER A 436 -19.73 -27.19 29.10
C SER A 436 -20.57 -28.01 30.06
N VAL A 437 -21.02 -27.36 31.13
CA VAL A 437 -22.08 -27.88 31.99
C VAL A 437 -23.26 -26.98 31.72
N VAL A 438 -24.27 -27.55 31.06
CA VAL A 438 -25.65 -27.04 31.08
C VAL A 438 -25.97 -26.80 32.54
N THR A 439 -25.83 -25.58 32.98
CA THR A 439 -26.03 -25.22 34.36
C THR A 439 -27.44 -24.67 34.45
N ASP A 440 -28.28 -25.39 35.18
CA ASP A 440 -29.57 -24.96 35.70
C ASP A 440 -29.38 -23.78 36.68
N ILE A 441 -28.68 -22.70 36.28
CA ILE A 441 -28.46 -21.49 37.12
C ILE A 441 -29.72 -20.61 37.16
N ALA A 442 -30.78 -20.96 36.41
CA ALA A 442 -32.06 -20.28 36.48
C ALA A 442 -32.74 -20.43 37.86
N ASP A 443 -32.37 -21.44 38.64
CA ASP A 443 -33.07 -21.80 39.88
C ASP A 443 -32.71 -20.93 41.10
N ALA A 444 -31.62 -20.15 41.07
CA ALA A 444 -31.22 -19.35 42.24
C ALA A 444 -31.82 -17.92 42.29
N PHE A 445 -32.19 -17.35 41.14
CA PHE A 445 -32.71 -15.96 41.05
C PHE A 445 -33.98 -15.79 40.21
N GLY A 446 -34.44 -16.83 39.50
CA GLY A 446 -35.61 -16.78 38.64
C GLY A 446 -35.40 -15.93 37.37
N LEU A 447 -35.79 -16.44 36.21
CA LEU A 447 -35.82 -15.63 34.99
C LEU A 447 -36.84 -14.48 35.15
N PRO A 448 -36.53 -13.28 34.67
CA PRO A 448 -37.47 -12.17 34.73
C PRO A 448 -38.74 -12.51 33.93
N THR A 449 -39.91 -12.29 34.53
CA THR A 449 -41.22 -12.53 33.89
C THR A 449 -41.84 -11.19 33.51
N VAL A 450 -41.32 -10.57 32.44
CA VAL A 450 -41.73 -9.22 31.99
C VAL A 450 -42.63 -9.22 30.76
N LEU A 451 -42.64 -10.32 29.99
CA LEU A 451 -43.52 -10.59 28.87
C LEU A 451 -44.70 -11.44 29.33
N THR A 452 -45.90 -11.06 28.89
CA THR A 452 -47.14 -11.84 29.06
C THR A 452 -47.16 -13.08 28.17
N ASP A 453 -47.97 -14.08 28.54
CA ASP A 453 -48.16 -15.30 27.73
C ASP A 453 -48.63 -15.00 26.31
N ALA A 454 -49.47 -13.95 26.14
CA ALA A 454 -49.92 -13.50 24.84
C ALA A 454 -48.76 -12.94 23.99
N GLN A 455 -47.82 -12.21 24.59
CA GLN A 455 -46.63 -11.73 23.90
C GLN A 455 -45.67 -12.87 23.55
N LEU A 456 -45.47 -13.84 24.46
CA LEU A 456 -44.63 -15.01 24.17
C LEU A 456 -45.22 -15.86 23.04
N THR A 457 -46.54 -16.07 23.06
CA THR A 457 -47.25 -16.76 21.97
C THR A 457 -47.13 -16.00 20.65
N PHE A 458 -47.20 -14.67 20.69
CA PHE A 458 -47.00 -13.83 19.51
C PHE A 458 -45.56 -13.95 18.97
N TRP A 459 -44.55 -13.86 19.84
CA TRP A 459 -43.14 -14.04 19.48
C TRP A 459 -42.87 -15.37 18.81
N GLN A 460 -43.36 -16.47 19.39
CA GLN A 460 -43.17 -17.81 18.83
C GLN A 460 -43.77 -17.93 17.43
N ARG A 461 -44.94 -17.32 17.19
CA ARG A 461 -45.64 -17.37 15.90
C ARG A 461 -45.05 -16.43 14.85
N GLU A 462 -44.76 -15.19 15.23
CA GLU A 462 -44.44 -14.10 14.29
C GLU A 462 -42.95 -13.80 14.20
N GLY A 463 -42.15 -14.19 15.21
CA GLY A 463 -40.71 -13.97 15.26
C GLY A 463 -40.30 -12.53 15.57
N TYR A 464 -41.23 -11.65 15.92
CA TYR A 464 -40.94 -10.28 16.35
C TYR A 464 -41.86 -9.85 17.50
N LEU A 465 -41.46 -8.81 18.23
CA LEU A 465 -42.21 -8.20 19.32
C LEU A 465 -42.07 -6.68 19.33
N VAL A 466 -43.13 -5.99 19.74
CA VAL A 466 -43.13 -4.56 20.08
C VAL A 466 -43.41 -4.43 21.56
N ILE A 467 -42.44 -3.92 22.32
CA ILE A 467 -42.55 -3.71 23.76
C ILE A 467 -42.76 -2.22 24.02
N PRO A 468 -43.94 -1.83 24.53
CA PRO A 468 -44.26 -0.42 24.64
C PRO A 468 -43.45 0.28 25.74
N GLN A 469 -43.09 1.53 25.45
CA GLN A 469 -42.57 2.50 26.42
C GLN A 469 -41.42 1.96 27.28
N VAL A 470 -40.39 1.38 26.65
CA VAL A 470 -39.13 1.09 27.35
C VAL A 470 -38.35 2.38 27.65
N LEU A 471 -38.54 3.43 26.85
CA LEU A 471 -38.07 4.78 27.14
C LEU A 471 -39.24 5.74 27.33
N SER A 472 -39.06 6.72 28.20
CA SER A 472 -39.96 7.87 28.31
C SER A 472 -39.82 8.81 27.11
N LYS A 473 -40.84 9.64 26.88
CA LYS A 473 -40.80 10.71 25.86
C LYS A 473 -39.63 11.67 26.06
N ALA A 474 -39.26 11.96 27.31
CA ALA A 474 -38.13 12.82 27.65
C ALA A 474 -36.80 12.19 27.24
N GLN A 475 -36.61 10.88 27.50
CA GLN A 475 -35.42 10.15 27.05
C GLN A 475 -35.32 10.10 25.53
N CYS A 476 -36.44 9.87 24.84
CA CYS A 476 -36.48 9.90 23.38
C CYS A 476 -36.10 11.27 22.83
N ALA A 477 -36.67 12.36 23.38
CA ALA A 477 -36.33 13.71 22.99
C ALA A 477 -34.84 14.04 23.22
N ALA A 478 -34.27 13.61 24.35
CA ALA A 478 -32.85 13.77 24.62
C ALA A 478 -31.98 13.01 23.62
N SER A 479 -32.33 11.76 23.28
CA SER A 479 -31.61 10.99 22.25
C SER A 479 -31.70 11.62 20.86
N ARG A 480 -32.87 12.15 20.47
CA ARG A 480 -33.02 12.88 19.20
C ARG A 480 -32.16 14.14 19.17
N ALA A 481 -32.12 14.90 20.27
CA ALA A 481 -31.28 16.09 20.36
C ALA A 481 -29.79 15.79 20.09
N VAL A 482 -29.30 14.64 20.57
CA VAL A 482 -27.93 14.18 20.28
C VAL A 482 -27.74 13.90 18.78
N ILE A 483 -28.70 13.21 18.14
CA ILE A 483 -28.64 12.92 16.70
C ILE A 483 -28.66 14.22 15.88
N TRP A 484 -29.56 15.15 16.22
CA TRP A 484 -29.62 16.46 15.59
C TRP A 484 -28.31 17.24 15.71
N GLN A 485 -27.77 17.32 16.92
CA GLN A 485 -26.49 17.96 17.18
C GLN A 485 -25.36 17.32 16.38
N GLN A 486 -25.30 15.98 16.37
CA GLN A 486 -24.25 15.25 15.67
C GLN A 486 -24.29 15.47 14.15
N LEU A 487 -25.48 15.60 13.58
CA LEU A 487 -25.68 15.87 12.15
C LEU A 487 -25.61 17.36 11.80
N SER A 488 -25.50 18.25 12.79
CA SER A 488 -25.68 19.70 12.62
C SER A 488 -27.00 20.05 11.90
N ALA A 489 -28.05 19.27 12.14
CA ALA A 489 -29.36 19.40 11.51
C ALA A 489 -30.42 19.87 12.51
N ASN A 490 -31.53 20.41 11.98
CA ASN A 490 -32.60 21.00 12.77
C ASN A 490 -33.95 20.32 12.45
N GLU A 491 -34.64 19.90 13.50
CA GLU A 491 -35.96 19.27 13.41
C GLU A 491 -37.00 20.13 12.69
N ASN A 492 -36.92 21.45 12.82
CA ASN A 492 -37.89 22.37 12.24
C ASN A 492 -37.46 22.90 10.85
N ASP A 493 -36.34 22.43 10.32
CA ASP A 493 -35.84 22.84 8.99
C ASP A 493 -35.47 21.63 8.14
N PRO A 494 -36.42 21.13 7.31
CA PRO A 494 -36.20 19.99 6.42
C PRO A 494 -35.04 20.15 5.45
N SER A 495 -34.63 21.38 5.13
CA SER A 495 -33.49 21.61 4.21
C SER A 495 -32.16 21.13 4.79
N THR A 496 -32.08 20.99 6.12
CA THR A 496 -30.87 20.55 6.84
C THR A 496 -30.72 19.03 6.91
N TRP A 497 -31.77 18.25 6.61
CA TRP A 497 -31.78 16.80 6.85
C TRP A 497 -30.97 15.99 5.83
N TYR A 498 -30.74 16.54 4.65
CA TYR A 498 -30.17 15.82 3.50
C TYR A 498 -28.69 16.16 3.27
N GLN A 499 -28.06 16.86 4.21
CA GLN A 499 -26.65 17.22 4.11
C GLN A 499 -25.77 15.96 4.23
N SER A 500 -24.78 15.85 3.35
CA SER A 500 -23.79 14.78 3.44
C SER A 500 -22.97 14.95 4.72
N HIS A 501 -22.77 13.85 5.45
CA HIS A 501 -22.04 13.85 6.72
C HIS A 501 -21.09 12.65 6.76
N GLU A 502 -19.83 12.84 7.20
CA GLU A 502 -18.79 11.79 7.19
C GLU A 502 -19.13 10.56 8.05
N LEU A 503 -19.95 10.76 9.09
CA LEU A 503 -20.45 9.69 9.95
C LEU A 503 -21.70 8.99 9.40
N MET A 504 -22.25 9.41 8.26
CA MET A 504 -23.40 8.74 7.65
C MET A 504 -22.92 7.66 6.67
N GLN A 505 -23.36 6.43 6.88
CA GLN A 505 -23.25 5.34 5.93
C GLN A 505 -24.67 4.90 5.55
N LYS A 506 -25.14 5.33 4.38
CA LYS A 506 -26.57 5.26 4.02
C LYS A 506 -27.40 5.99 5.08
N ILE A 507 -28.34 5.33 5.76
CA ILE A 507 -29.10 5.91 6.89
C ILE A 507 -28.44 5.70 8.26
N MET A 508 -27.35 4.94 8.34
CA MET A 508 -26.70 4.59 9.61
C MET A 508 -25.73 5.68 10.02
N LEU A 509 -26.03 6.36 11.13
CA LEU A 509 -25.14 7.36 11.73
C LEU A 509 -24.17 6.64 12.66
N GLN A 510 -22.87 6.71 12.39
CA GLN A 510 -21.78 6.07 13.15
C GLN A 510 -21.56 6.71 14.53
N LEU A 511 -22.62 6.78 15.32
CA LEU A 511 -22.66 7.28 16.70
C LEU A 511 -22.98 6.10 17.63
N PHE A 512 -21.93 5.50 18.19
CA PHE A 512 -22.03 4.31 19.04
C PHE A 512 -22.18 4.66 20.52
N ARG A 513 -21.52 5.73 20.98
CA ARG A 513 -21.52 6.19 22.37
C ARG A 513 -21.93 7.64 22.50
N HIS A 514 -22.72 7.89 23.54
CA HIS A 514 -23.04 9.21 24.08
C HIS A 514 -23.70 8.97 25.44
N PRO A 515 -23.47 9.79 26.49
CA PRO A 515 -24.05 9.57 27.82
C PRO A 515 -25.56 9.28 27.81
N GLN A 516 -26.32 9.97 26.94
CA GLN A 516 -27.74 9.72 26.76
C GLN A 516 -28.07 8.35 26.13
N LEU A 517 -27.33 7.93 25.08
CA LEU A 517 -27.52 6.62 24.45
C LEU A 517 -27.13 5.49 25.41
N ASP A 518 -26.12 5.75 26.24
CA ASP A 518 -25.65 4.83 27.27
C ASP A 518 -26.65 4.72 28.43
N ALA A 519 -27.29 5.82 28.83
CA ALA A 519 -28.37 5.78 29.80
C ALA A 519 -29.57 4.93 29.31
N ASN A 520 -29.93 5.00 28.02
CA ASN A 520 -30.98 4.16 27.44
C ASN A 520 -30.65 2.66 27.52
N ARG A 521 -29.37 2.30 27.33
CA ARG A 521 -28.88 0.93 27.42
C ARG A 521 -28.98 0.34 28.83
N GLN A 522 -28.95 1.19 29.87
CA GLN A 522 -29.03 0.77 31.27
C GLN A 522 -30.46 0.55 31.77
N ILE A 523 -31.48 0.66 30.91
CA ILE A 523 -32.87 0.43 31.32
C ILE A 523 -33.10 -1.06 31.64
N PRO A 524 -33.43 -1.42 32.89
CA PRO A 524 -33.50 -2.83 33.30
C PRO A 524 -34.51 -3.65 32.49
N LYS A 525 -35.67 -3.05 32.16
CA LYS A 525 -36.73 -3.70 31.37
C LYS A 525 -36.23 -4.22 30.02
N ILE A 526 -35.28 -3.52 29.38
CA ILE A 526 -34.74 -3.95 28.09
C ILE A 526 -34.00 -5.28 28.28
N ARG A 527 -33.02 -5.31 29.18
CA ARG A 527 -32.25 -6.53 29.48
C ARG A 527 -33.17 -7.68 29.88
N GLN A 528 -34.12 -7.43 30.78
CA GLN A 528 -35.08 -8.44 31.25
C GLN A 528 -35.89 -9.07 30.12
N VAL A 529 -36.31 -8.29 29.12
CA VAL A 529 -37.01 -8.84 27.95
C VAL A 529 -36.09 -9.79 27.18
N PHE A 530 -34.84 -9.42 26.92
CA PHE A 530 -33.90 -10.30 26.23
C PHE A 530 -33.57 -11.54 27.06
N GLU A 531 -33.38 -11.42 28.37
CA GLU A 531 -33.13 -12.56 29.27
C GLU A 531 -34.30 -13.55 29.26
N GLN A 532 -35.54 -13.04 29.25
CA GLN A 532 -36.72 -13.89 29.11
C GLN A 532 -36.82 -14.52 27.71
N LEU A 533 -36.47 -13.83 26.63
CA LEU A 533 -36.50 -14.43 25.29
C LEU A 533 -35.39 -15.49 25.09
N TRP A 534 -34.20 -15.23 25.61
CA TRP A 534 -33.05 -16.14 25.55
C TRP A 534 -33.09 -17.25 26.60
N GLN A 535 -33.99 -17.16 27.59
CA GLN A 535 -34.09 -18.08 28.73
C GLN A 535 -32.78 -18.22 29.52
N ARG A 536 -31.99 -17.15 29.59
CA ARG A 536 -30.70 -17.09 30.30
C ARG A 536 -30.34 -15.66 30.67
N THR A 537 -29.50 -15.50 31.69
CA THR A 537 -29.12 -14.18 32.24
C THR A 537 -27.70 -13.76 31.88
N ASP A 538 -26.90 -14.65 31.31
CA ASP A 538 -25.51 -14.45 30.94
C ASP A 538 -25.39 -13.80 29.54
N LEU A 539 -26.04 -12.66 29.38
CA LEU A 539 -26.08 -11.91 28.13
C LEU A 539 -25.12 -10.70 28.13
N VAL A 540 -24.47 -10.50 26.99
CA VAL A 540 -23.72 -9.28 26.63
C VAL A 540 -24.59 -8.42 25.73
N MET A 541 -24.59 -7.12 26.02
CA MET A 541 -25.28 -6.13 25.22
C MET A 541 -24.35 -5.60 24.14
N THR A 542 -24.85 -5.47 22.91
CA THR A 542 -24.10 -4.83 21.82
C THR A 542 -23.91 -3.33 22.05
N THR A 543 -22.74 -2.80 21.74
CA THR A 543 -22.56 -1.36 21.56
C THR A 543 -22.73 -1.00 20.09
N ASP A 544 -23.97 -0.68 19.71
CA ASP A 544 -24.34 -0.39 18.32
C ASP A 544 -24.68 1.09 18.09
N ARG A 545 -24.91 1.45 16.83
CA ARG A 545 -25.12 2.82 16.36
C ARG A 545 -26.58 3.27 16.40
N VAL A 546 -26.83 4.45 15.86
CA VAL A 546 -28.17 5.01 15.63
C VAL A 546 -28.43 5.11 14.12
N SER A 547 -29.68 5.27 13.69
CA SER A 547 -29.97 5.64 12.30
C SER A 547 -30.84 6.87 12.21
N PHE A 548 -30.65 7.60 11.11
CA PHE A 548 -31.43 8.75 10.69
C PHE A 548 -31.92 8.50 9.27
N ASN A 549 -33.23 8.30 9.10
CA ASN A 549 -33.86 8.03 7.80
C ASN A 549 -34.85 9.16 7.46
N PRO A 550 -34.42 10.20 6.71
CA PRO A 550 -35.29 11.30 6.33
C PRO A 550 -36.29 10.89 5.23
N PRO A 551 -37.40 11.62 5.04
CA PRO A 551 -38.33 11.38 3.95
C PRO A 551 -37.69 11.40 2.55
N GLU A 552 -38.19 10.60 1.63
CA GLU A 552 -37.77 10.67 0.23
C GLU A 552 -38.20 11.98 -0.42
N THR A 553 -37.34 12.49 -1.29
CA THR A 553 -37.60 13.70 -2.08
C THR A 553 -37.21 13.43 -3.54
N PRO A 554 -37.59 14.31 -4.49
CA PRO A 554 -37.14 14.16 -5.87
C PRO A 554 -35.61 14.14 -6.03
N THR A 555 -34.87 14.69 -5.07
CA THR A 555 -33.39 14.78 -5.08
C THR A 555 -32.71 13.84 -4.10
N TRP A 556 -33.45 13.11 -3.26
CA TRP A 556 -32.91 12.14 -2.31
C TRP A 556 -33.79 10.89 -2.26
N GLN A 557 -33.20 9.74 -2.54
CA GLN A 557 -33.87 8.44 -2.53
C GLN A 557 -33.22 7.55 -1.47
N PHE A 558 -34.00 6.66 -0.88
CA PHE A 558 -33.55 5.78 0.19
C PHE A 558 -32.37 4.90 -0.25
N PRO A 559 -31.16 5.06 0.33
CA PRO A 559 -29.94 4.40 -0.14
C PRO A 559 -29.74 2.97 0.44
N GLY A 560 -30.70 2.46 1.19
CA GLY A 560 -30.60 1.19 1.90
C GLY A 560 -30.14 1.32 3.37
N PRO A 561 -29.88 0.19 4.07
CA PRO A 561 -29.97 -1.17 3.55
C PRO A 561 -31.40 -1.56 3.16
N ASN A 562 -31.54 -2.38 2.11
CA ASN A 562 -32.82 -2.98 1.73
C ASN A 562 -33.09 -4.23 2.59
N MET A 563 -34.12 -5.02 2.27
CA MET A 563 -34.34 -6.32 2.90
C MET A 563 -33.11 -7.23 2.80
N HIS A 564 -32.73 -7.86 3.90
CA HIS A 564 -31.55 -8.74 4.03
C HIS A 564 -31.66 -9.64 5.26
N TRP A 565 -30.71 -10.57 5.38
CA TRP A 565 -30.36 -11.24 6.64
C TRP A 565 -28.99 -10.78 7.13
N ASP A 566 -28.88 -10.49 8.43
CA ASP A 566 -27.61 -10.10 9.08
C ASP A 566 -26.77 -11.30 9.57
N MET A 567 -27.25 -12.52 9.33
CA MET A 567 -26.61 -13.77 9.76
C MET A 567 -26.26 -14.66 8.56
N PRO A 568 -25.21 -15.50 8.67
CA PRO A 568 -24.85 -16.44 7.62
C PRO A 568 -26.00 -17.43 7.35
N LEU A 569 -26.42 -17.58 6.09
CA LEU A 569 -27.52 -18.46 5.72
C LEU A 569 -27.06 -19.93 5.61
N GLN A 570 -26.71 -20.52 6.76
CA GLN A 570 -26.16 -21.87 6.89
C GLN A 570 -26.88 -22.66 7.99
N LEU A 571 -26.91 -23.99 7.85
CA LEU A 571 -27.56 -24.91 8.79
C LEU A 571 -26.58 -25.47 9.83
N PRO A 572 -27.03 -25.75 11.07
CA PRO A 572 -28.32 -25.32 11.64
C PRO A 572 -28.34 -23.80 11.88
N VAL A 573 -29.53 -23.20 11.86
CA VAL A 573 -29.68 -21.76 12.14
C VAL A 573 -29.78 -21.59 13.66
N PRO A 574 -28.75 -21.07 14.35
CA PRO A 574 -28.79 -20.92 15.80
C PRO A 574 -29.85 -19.90 16.20
N PHE A 575 -30.36 -19.95 17.44
CA PHE A 575 -31.23 -18.86 17.92
C PHE A 575 -30.42 -17.55 18.03
N GLY A 576 -31.04 -16.45 17.66
CA GLY A 576 -30.44 -15.12 17.75
C GLY A 576 -31.50 -14.04 17.66
N THR A 577 -31.22 -12.91 18.30
CA THR A 577 -32.10 -11.73 18.28
C THR A 577 -31.39 -10.54 17.64
N GLN A 578 -32.18 -9.55 17.27
CA GLN A 578 -31.76 -8.18 17.00
C GLN A 578 -32.83 -7.23 17.52
N GLY A 579 -32.49 -5.96 17.71
CA GLY A 579 -33.43 -4.99 18.27
C GLY A 579 -33.10 -3.54 17.98
N LEU A 580 -34.13 -2.71 18.10
CA LEU A 580 -34.04 -1.26 18.01
C LEU A 580 -35.10 -0.57 18.86
N ILE A 581 -34.79 0.63 19.33
CA ILE A 581 -35.74 1.49 20.04
C ILE A 581 -36.11 2.63 19.11
N TYR A 582 -37.40 2.84 18.88
CA TYR A 582 -37.86 4.03 18.17
C TYR A 582 -37.66 5.27 19.04
N LEU A 583 -37.00 6.29 18.49
CA LEU A 583 -36.82 7.59 19.15
C LEU A 583 -37.85 8.62 18.66
N THR A 584 -38.54 8.30 17.57
CA THR A 584 -39.63 9.07 16.94
C THR A 584 -40.87 8.19 16.80
N ASP A 585 -42.06 8.79 16.91
CA ASP A 585 -43.29 8.12 16.49
C ASP A 585 -43.15 7.75 15.01
N THR A 586 -43.32 6.47 14.69
CA THR A 586 -43.01 5.95 13.36
C THR A 586 -44.18 5.13 12.82
N PRO A 587 -45.07 5.77 12.03
CA PRO A 587 -46.05 5.08 11.19
C PRO A 587 -45.39 4.13 10.19
N ALA A 588 -46.18 3.22 9.62
CA ALA A 588 -45.70 2.17 8.70
C ALA A 588 -44.99 2.74 7.47
N GLU A 589 -45.45 3.89 6.98
CA GLU A 589 -44.92 4.60 5.82
C GLU A 589 -43.69 5.46 6.14
N GLN A 590 -43.38 5.72 7.41
CA GLN A 590 -42.30 6.64 7.83
C GLN A 590 -40.97 5.92 8.02
N GLY A 591 -40.58 5.09 7.05
CA GLY A 591 -39.29 4.42 7.04
C GLY A 591 -39.17 3.33 8.12
N ALA A 592 -40.29 2.73 8.51
CA ALA A 592 -40.39 1.80 9.62
C ALA A 592 -39.52 0.55 9.41
N PHE A 593 -39.16 -0.13 10.51
CA PHE A 593 -38.67 -1.49 10.45
C PHE A 593 -39.71 -2.37 9.77
N CYS A 594 -39.29 -3.22 8.85
CA CYS A 594 -40.11 -4.24 8.24
C CYS A 594 -39.40 -5.59 8.27
N CYS A 595 -40.18 -6.65 8.33
CA CYS A 595 -39.70 -8.02 8.29
C CYS A 595 -40.73 -8.92 7.61
N VAL A 596 -40.41 -10.20 7.46
CA VAL A 596 -41.35 -11.23 7.00
C VAL A 596 -41.78 -12.09 8.19
N PRO A 597 -42.92 -11.82 8.84
CA PRO A 597 -43.30 -12.52 10.06
C PRO A 597 -43.45 -14.04 9.86
N GLY A 598 -43.01 -14.80 10.85
CA GLY A 598 -43.09 -16.26 10.86
C GLY A 598 -42.07 -16.98 9.98
N PHE A 599 -41.19 -16.27 9.27
CA PHE A 599 -40.18 -16.90 8.41
C PHE A 599 -39.12 -17.68 9.19
N HIS A 600 -38.86 -17.32 10.45
CA HIS A 600 -37.94 -18.06 11.33
C HIS A 600 -38.37 -19.52 11.55
N LEU A 601 -39.66 -19.83 11.41
CA LEU A 601 -40.18 -21.20 11.49
C LEU A 601 -39.96 -22.01 10.20
N LYS A 602 -39.61 -21.35 9.11
CA LYS A 602 -39.50 -21.94 7.76
C LYS A 602 -38.07 -21.93 7.22
N ILE A 603 -37.19 -21.12 7.80
CA ILE A 603 -35.87 -20.84 7.25
C ILE A 603 -35.04 -22.10 7.00
N GLU A 604 -35.03 -23.06 7.93
CA GLU A 604 -34.18 -24.24 7.76
C GLU A 604 -34.66 -25.13 6.61
N THR A 605 -35.97 -25.37 6.52
CA THR A 605 -36.57 -26.07 5.37
C THR A 605 -36.31 -25.30 4.08
N TRP A 606 -36.49 -23.98 4.09
CA TRP A 606 -36.21 -23.14 2.93
C TRP A 606 -34.76 -23.24 2.48
N LEU A 607 -33.78 -23.18 3.41
CA LEU A 607 -32.35 -23.32 3.12
C LEU A 607 -32.00 -24.70 2.54
N GLN A 608 -32.60 -25.78 3.06
CA GLN A 608 -32.40 -27.14 2.52
C GLN A 608 -32.89 -27.26 1.07
N GLU A 609 -33.92 -26.51 0.70
CA GLU A 609 -34.46 -26.47 -0.66
C GLU A 609 -33.63 -25.59 -1.61
N GLN A 610 -32.77 -24.72 -1.07
CA GLN A 610 -31.92 -23.86 -1.90
C GLN A 610 -30.58 -24.54 -2.22
N ASN A 611 -30.26 -24.66 -3.50
CA ASN A 611 -28.91 -25.04 -3.96
C ASN A 611 -28.13 -23.79 -4.37
N LYS A 612 -27.94 -22.86 -3.43
CA LYS A 612 -27.35 -21.54 -3.64
C LYS A 612 -26.32 -21.22 -2.56
N THR A 613 -25.35 -20.40 -2.91
CA THR A 613 -24.41 -19.82 -1.95
C THR A 613 -25.08 -18.75 -1.09
N ASP A 614 -24.51 -18.46 0.09
CA ASP A 614 -25.01 -17.40 1.00
C ASP A 614 -25.21 -16.05 0.28
N ILE A 615 -24.28 -15.66 -0.60
CA ILE A 615 -24.36 -14.41 -1.38
C ILE A 615 -25.57 -14.41 -2.33
N GLU A 616 -25.83 -15.53 -3.01
CA GLU A 616 -26.97 -15.67 -3.90
C GLU A 616 -28.29 -15.70 -3.13
N LEU A 617 -28.29 -16.25 -1.92
CA LEU A 617 -29.47 -16.29 -1.05
C LEU A 617 -29.87 -14.91 -0.53
N GLN A 618 -28.94 -13.98 -0.39
CA GLN A 618 -29.25 -12.59 -0.03
C GLN A 618 -29.98 -11.83 -1.15
N GLN A 619 -29.99 -12.35 -2.38
CA GLN A 619 -30.61 -11.70 -3.55
C GLN A 619 -31.99 -12.30 -3.83
N GLN A 620 -33.03 -11.67 -3.28
CA GLN A 620 -34.43 -12.10 -3.45
C GLN A 620 -35.27 -11.07 -4.20
N HIS A 621 -36.35 -11.54 -4.84
CA HIS A 621 -37.45 -10.71 -5.34
C HIS A 621 -38.35 -10.30 -4.17
N TRP A 622 -37.86 -9.37 -3.36
CA TRP A 622 -38.49 -8.99 -2.09
C TRP A 622 -39.94 -8.50 -2.21
N ASP A 623 -40.34 -8.00 -3.37
CA ASP A 623 -41.71 -7.61 -3.70
C ASP A 623 -42.70 -8.77 -3.71
N GLU A 624 -42.23 -10.01 -3.86
CA GLU A 624 -43.04 -11.23 -3.80
C GLU A 624 -43.21 -11.76 -2.37
N TRP A 625 -42.49 -11.20 -1.40
CA TRP A 625 -42.50 -11.66 -0.01
C TRP A 625 -43.57 -10.91 0.81
N PRO A 626 -44.16 -11.55 1.83
CA PRO A 626 -45.16 -10.90 2.68
C PRO A 626 -44.49 -9.99 3.72
N ILE A 627 -43.80 -8.95 3.24
CA ILE A 627 -43.10 -7.97 4.06
C ILE A 627 -44.11 -7.10 4.80
N LYS A 628 -43.92 -6.96 6.10
CA LYS A 628 -44.78 -6.18 6.98
C LYS A 628 -44.01 -5.03 7.63
N PRO A 629 -44.31 -3.76 7.30
CA PRO A 629 -43.84 -2.62 8.05
C PRO A 629 -44.46 -2.58 9.46
N ILE A 630 -43.65 -2.36 10.48
CA ILE A 630 -44.04 -2.40 11.90
C ILE A 630 -44.03 -0.97 12.44
N ALA A 631 -45.22 -0.37 12.52
CA ALA A 631 -45.40 0.92 13.15
C ALA A 631 -45.30 0.82 14.67
N ALA A 632 -44.68 1.82 15.31
CA ALA A 632 -44.58 1.91 16.76
C ALA A 632 -44.33 3.35 17.22
N SER A 633 -44.51 3.60 18.52
CA SER A 633 -44.38 4.93 19.13
C SER A 633 -42.94 5.20 19.58
N ALA A 634 -42.59 6.47 19.77
CA ALA A 634 -41.34 6.85 20.41
C ALA A 634 -41.24 6.23 21.81
N GLY A 635 -40.14 5.51 22.04
CA GLY A 635 -39.82 4.80 23.26
C GLY A 635 -40.19 3.31 23.23
N ASP A 636 -40.79 2.82 22.15
CA ASP A 636 -41.08 1.40 21.98
C ASP A 636 -39.83 0.65 21.50
N LEU A 637 -39.62 -0.54 22.06
CA LEU A 637 -38.57 -1.47 21.65
C LEU A 637 -39.14 -2.49 20.67
N ILE A 638 -38.54 -2.60 19.50
CA ILE A 638 -38.74 -3.72 18.58
C ILE A 638 -37.62 -4.72 18.78
N ILE A 639 -37.99 -5.99 18.93
CA ILE A 639 -37.07 -7.13 18.92
C ILE A 639 -37.54 -8.10 17.84
N TRP A 640 -36.62 -8.70 17.10
CA TRP A 640 -36.93 -9.75 16.13
C TRP A 640 -35.92 -10.89 16.19
N HIS A 641 -36.36 -12.07 15.77
CA HIS A 641 -35.54 -13.24 15.56
C HIS A 641 -34.65 -12.97 14.34
N HIS A 642 -33.33 -13.11 14.47
CA HIS A 642 -32.35 -12.76 13.42
C HIS A 642 -32.53 -13.54 12.10
N ALA A 643 -33.28 -14.65 12.13
CA ALA A 643 -33.65 -15.45 10.96
C ALA A 643 -34.75 -14.79 10.11
N LEU A 644 -35.45 -13.77 10.62
CA LEU A 644 -36.38 -13.00 9.81
C LEU A 644 -35.59 -12.13 8.82
N PRO A 645 -35.86 -12.22 7.50
CA PRO A 645 -35.38 -11.20 6.59
C PRO A 645 -36.05 -9.89 6.98
N HIS A 646 -35.26 -8.83 7.02
CA HIS A 646 -35.70 -7.55 7.54
C HIS A 646 -34.96 -6.39 6.90
N GLY A 647 -35.46 -5.18 7.15
CA GLY A 647 -34.85 -3.94 6.73
C GLY A 647 -35.75 -2.75 7.09
N PRO A 648 -35.26 -1.51 6.98
CA PRO A 648 -36.14 -0.35 6.99
C PRO A 648 -36.90 -0.20 5.66
N THR A 649 -38.10 0.35 5.69
CA THR A 649 -38.77 0.80 4.47
C THR A 649 -38.18 2.13 3.98
N PRO A 650 -38.40 2.51 2.71
CA PRO A 650 -38.31 3.91 2.30
C PRO A 650 -39.21 4.79 3.18
N ASN A 651 -38.77 6.00 3.50
CA ASN A 651 -39.55 6.95 4.29
C ASN A 651 -40.41 7.81 3.37
N ARG A 652 -41.73 7.55 3.37
CA ARG A 652 -42.75 8.30 2.63
C ARG A 652 -43.57 9.22 3.54
N GLY A 653 -43.17 9.36 4.80
CA GLY A 653 -43.79 10.26 5.77
C GLY A 653 -43.30 11.70 5.66
N VAL A 654 -43.52 12.49 6.72
CA VAL A 654 -43.15 13.92 6.76
C VAL A 654 -42.03 14.24 7.75
N LEU A 655 -41.65 13.29 8.61
CA LEU A 655 -40.58 13.43 9.59
C LEU A 655 -39.52 12.34 9.41
N PRO A 656 -38.26 12.58 9.78
CA PRO A 656 -37.24 11.54 9.80
C PRO A 656 -37.55 10.47 10.85
N ARG A 657 -37.32 9.21 10.51
CA ARG A 657 -37.22 8.14 11.52
C ARG A 657 -35.87 8.21 12.19
N MET A 658 -35.88 8.19 13.52
CA MET A 658 -34.67 7.97 14.33
C MET A 658 -34.82 6.74 15.21
N VAL A 659 -33.79 5.91 15.27
CA VAL A 659 -33.73 4.78 16.20
C VAL A 659 -32.36 4.64 16.82
N GLN A 660 -32.33 3.97 17.96
CA GLN A 660 -31.10 3.42 18.55
C GLN A 660 -31.14 1.89 18.41
N TYR A 661 -30.10 1.30 17.81
CA TYR A 661 -29.99 -0.16 17.75
C TYR A 661 -29.50 -0.70 19.10
N ILE A 662 -30.10 -1.81 19.53
CA ILE A 662 -29.78 -2.47 20.79
C ILE A 662 -30.10 -3.95 20.69
N ASN A 663 -29.15 -4.78 21.08
CA ASN A 663 -29.32 -6.22 21.08
C ASN A 663 -28.53 -6.85 22.23
N PHE A 664 -28.91 -8.08 22.56
CA PHE A 664 -28.21 -8.92 23.51
C PHE A 664 -27.92 -10.27 22.86
N TYR A 665 -26.76 -10.83 23.19
CA TYR A 665 -26.35 -12.15 22.76
C TYR A 665 -25.71 -12.89 23.94
N PRO A 666 -25.74 -14.22 23.94
CA PRO A 666 -25.18 -15.02 25.01
C PRO A 666 -23.68 -14.91 25.07
N MET A 667 -23.15 -15.03 26.28
CA MET A 667 -21.72 -15.03 26.53
C MET A 667 -21.02 -16.26 25.91
N ALA A 668 -21.63 -17.43 25.98
CA ALA A 668 -21.17 -18.65 25.30
C ALA A 668 -22.26 -19.20 24.36
N SER A 669 -21.85 -19.67 23.17
CA SER A 669 -22.71 -20.26 22.14
C SER A 669 -23.26 -21.62 22.54
#